data_AF-A0A8J3GDR9-F1
#
_entry.id   AF-A0A8J3GDR9-F1
#
_cell.length_a   1.000
_cell.length_b   1.000
_cell.length_c   1.000
_cell.angle_alpha   90.00
_cell.angle_beta   90.00
_cell.angle_gamma   90.00
#
_symmetry.space_group_name_H-M   'P 1'
#
loop_
_entity.id
_entity.type
_entity.pdbx_description
1 polymer ?
#
loop_
_entity_poly.entity_id
_entity_poly.type
_entity_poly.pdbx_seq_one_letter_code
_entity_poly.pdbx_strand_id
1 'polypeptide(L)'
;MSYLSDNPRESARHYIPAGDADTAAMLAKLGLNTLRDLYRHIPPPSFHEGELKLPPELGYTETQEKMSSIEAKNIIRANFIGDGLPDYSVDPIVPYVCGIRNLATAYTPYQPERSQGTLITHWIYQCALTQLTGFEAINSSLYDRATALFEAICCSIRLARKADTALVAGNLYPGDLEVLQTLIAETEIKVEIIDADPKTGLLDAGVVQARATALGDKLAAVAFPQVNNLGLLEDVDALTDAVHAAGTLAIAVVDPILLAEGGLKPPSEFGAEGADILVGEAQHLAIGPNFGGPGLGLFGVRQNEKAKNNVRATPGRFVGLAKDEAGRECCVMVMSTREQHIRKDKATSNICSNQAFIATLAGASLLARGDAGLGSMIATGRQRAEQFADACATKLAFPEAPCFNEVTIVVDDAKAFIEKGRTAGLWAGVDVSDRVKDGRQLVKISFSDRQSEEDVAKLATIVDGAKGGSLPLIPIELLRGKAPMIPAFSQAELQTYYQRLGELNVSPDDACYPLGSCTMKYNPALNEWAADLPGFTDAHPQAPAADMQGCLEVLYDVQEWFKAITGLPAVTTQPVAGAQGELVGLKLFQAYHRKRGEAHRDVVFIPRSAHGTNFATASMAGLATGKVDGKMRGIVLLEDGEDGRIDLADFEKKLAEFGDRLCGVMITNPNTCGLFETDFRLIADKVHAAGGLVYMDGANMNAIAGWLDLDKLGVDAVHNNLHKTWTIPHGGGGAW
;
A
#
# COMPACT_ATOMS: atom_id res chain seq x y z
N MET A 1 24.45 -16.61 -5.55
CA MET A 1 24.79 -15.32 -6.22
C MET A 1 26.08 -15.33 -7.04
N SER A 2 26.87 -16.43 -7.10
CA SER A 2 28.10 -16.45 -7.91
C SER A 2 27.88 -16.20 -9.41
N TYR A 3 26.69 -16.50 -9.94
CA TYR A 3 26.36 -16.32 -11.35
C TYR A 3 26.05 -14.87 -11.78
N LEU A 4 25.86 -13.93 -10.84
CA LEU A 4 25.58 -12.51 -11.15
C LEU A 4 26.88 -11.68 -11.28
N SER A 5 27.99 -12.19 -10.75
CA SER A 5 29.30 -11.51 -10.81
C SER A 5 29.85 -11.39 -12.24
N ASP A 6 29.34 -12.20 -13.18
CA ASP A 6 29.75 -12.20 -14.59
C ASP A 6 28.92 -11.24 -15.46
N ASN A 7 27.87 -10.58 -14.93
CA ASN A 7 27.10 -9.59 -15.68
C ASN A 7 27.90 -8.27 -15.77
N PRO A 8 28.31 -7.81 -16.97
CA PRO A 8 29.08 -6.57 -17.11
C PRO A 8 28.33 -5.33 -16.59
N ARG A 9 26.98 -5.37 -16.52
CA ARG A 9 26.19 -4.28 -15.95
C ARG A 9 26.35 -4.15 -14.44
N GLU A 10 26.50 -5.27 -13.72
CA GLU A 10 26.69 -5.27 -12.26
C GLU A 10 28.05 -4.72 -11.84
N SER A 11 29.06 -4.86 -12.70
CA SER A 11 30.42 -4.37 -12.46
C SER A 11 30.71 -3.01 -13.10
N ALA A 12 29.77 -2.46 -13.87
CA ALA A 12 29.91 -1.12 -14.46
C ALA A 12 29.81 -0.04 -13.38
N ARG A 13 30.73 0.94 -13.42
CA ARG A 13 30.72 2.06 -12.48
C ARG A 13 29.38 2.81 -12.54
N HIS A 14 28.73 2.96 -11.38
CA HIS A 14 27.41 3.57 -11.22
C HIS A 14 26.29 2.92 -12.07
N TYR A 15 26.49 1.69 -12.56
CA TYR A 15 25.57 0.99 -13.48
C TYR A 15 25.32 1.76 -14.80
N ILE A 16 26.25 2.64 -15.19
CA ILE A 16 26.17 3.41 -16.44
C ILE A 16 27.03 2.73 -17.49
N PRO A 17 26.44 2.26 -18.61
CA PRO A 17 27.21 1.58 -19.66
C PRO A 17 28.01 2.54 -20.54
N ALA A 18 27.63 3.82 -20.62
CA ALA A 18 28.31 4.83 -21.41
C ALA A 18 29.59 5.29 -20.72
N GLY A 19 30.73 5.19 -21.40
CA GLY A 19 32.02 5.66 -20.90
C GLY A 19 32.28 7.14 -21.20
N ASP A 20 33.47 7.61 -20.80
CA ASP A 20 33.92 8.99 -21.06
C ASP A 20 33.97 9.31 -22.56
N ALA A 21 34.36 8.34 -23.38
CA ALA A 21 34.43 8.50 -24.84
C ALA A 21 33.03 8.68 -25.47
N ASP A 22 32.04 7.88 -25.03
CA ASP A 22 30.66 7.99 -25.48
C ASP A 22 30.07 9.34 -25.06
N THR A 23 30.31 9.74 -23.81
CA THR A 23 29.86 11.02 -23.27
C THR A 23 30.46 12.20 -24.04
N ALA A 24 31.76 12.18 -24.31
CA ALA A 24 32.44 13.22 -25.10
C ALA A 24 31.89 13.29 -26.54
N ALA A 25 31.64 12.14 -27.17
CA ALA A 25 31.06 12.07 -28.51
C ALA A 25 29.62 12.63 -28.54
N MET A 26 28.80 12.30 -27.55
CA MET A 26 27.44 12.85 -27.40
C MET A 26 27.46 14.38 -27.19
N LEU A 27 28.33 14.89 -26.31
CA LEU A 27 28.48 16.33 -26.07
C LEU A 27 28.94 17.07 -27.34
N ALA A 28 29.95 16.55 -28.03
CA ALA A 28 30.44 17.12 -29.28
C ALA A 28 29.35 17.16 -30.36
N LYS A 29 28.52 16.10 -30.44
CA LYS A 29 27.38 16.05 -31.37
C LYS A 29 26.32 17.12 -31.07
N LEU A 30 26.12 17.43 -29.80
CA LEU A 30 25.18 18.47 -29.32
C LEU A 30 25.79 19.89 -29.34
N GLY A 31 27.08 20.03 -29.62
CA GLY A 31 27.79 21.31 -29.56
C GLY A 31 27.98 21.84 -28.13
N LEU A 32 28.08 20.94 -27.15
CA LEU A 32 28.27 21.25 -25.73
C LEU A 32 29.68 20.83 -25.28
N ASN A 33 30.23 21.50 -24.27
CA ASN A 33 31.56 21.18 -23.73
C ASN A 33 31.48 20.30 -22.48
N THR A 34 30.45 20.51 -21.66
CA THR A 34 30.26 19.80 -20.39
C THR A 34 28.79 19.39 -20.22
N LEU A 35 28.53 18.38 -19.39
CA LEU A 35 27.16 18.03 -18.98
C LEU A 35 26.43 19.22 -18.34
N ARG A 36 27.18 20.11 -17.67
CA ARG A 36 26.62 21.31 -17.05
C ARG A 36 25.97 22.25 -18.06
N ASP A 37 26.45 22.28 -19.30
CA ASP A 37 25.92 23.15 -20.35
C ASP A 37 24.46 22.81 -20.70
N LEU A 38 24.00 21.57 -20.42
CA LEU A 38 22.60 21.15 -20.58
C LEU A 38 21.65 21.99 -19.71
N TYR A 39 22.12 22.49 -18.57
CA TYR A 39 21.33 23.19 -17.57
C TYR A 39 21.53 24.71 -17.57
N ARG A 40 22.17 25.27 -18.60
CA ARG A 40 22.48 26.72 -18.69
C ARG A 40 21.29 27.66 -18.61
N HIS A 41 20.09 27.14 -18.85
CA HIS A 41 18.82 27.86 -18.82
C HIS A 41 18.22 27.95 -17.40
N ILE A 42 18.79 27.24 -16.42
CA ILE A 42 18.38 27.29 -15.02
C ILE A 42 19.20 28.37 -14.30
N PRO A 43 18.58 29.20 -13.44
CA PRO A 43 19.30 30.21 -12.68
C PRO A 43 20.44 29.61 -11.82
N PRO A 44 21.67 30.16 -11.86
CA PRO A 44 22.80 29.66 -11.08
C PRO A 44 22.56 29.50 -9.57
N PRO A 45 21.77 30.37 -8.88
CA PRO A 45 21.46 30.20 -7.46
C PRO A 45 20.61 28.96 -7.13
N SER A 46 19.95 28.35 -8.10
CA SER A 46 19.09 27.18 -7.89
C SER A 46 19.86 25.85 -7.77
N PHE A 47 21.18 25.90 -7.88
CA PHE A 47 22.03 24.72 -7.78
C PHE A 47 22.64 24.56 -6.40
N HIS A 48 23.00 23.32 -6.06
CA HIS A 48 23.79 23.04 -4.87
C HIS A 48 25.14 23.77 -4.92
N GLU A 49 25.56 24.25 -3.75
CA GLU A 49 26.87 24.88 -3.56
C GLU A 49 27.85 23.87 -2.96
N GLY A 50 28.90 23.54 -3.71
CA GLY A 50 29.91 22.58 -3.28
C GLY A 50 29.43 21.14 -3.33
N GLU A 51 30.11 20.27 -2.58
CA GLU A 51 29.79 18.84 -2.51
C GLU A 51 28.59 18.60 -1.59
N LEU A 52 27.72 17.66 -2.00
CA LEU A 52 26.61 17.21 -1.15
C LEU A 52 27.14 16.49 0.08
N LYS A 53 26.47 16.68 1.21
CA LYS A 53 26.77 16.00 2.48
C LYS A 53 26.26 14.56 2.44
N LEU A 54 26.88 13.72 1.63
CA LEU A 54 26.58 12.30 1.48
C LEU A 54 27.75 11.45 1.99
N PRO A 55 27.50 10.20 2.42
CA PRO A 55 28.58 9.29 2.76
C PRO A 55 29.45 8.98 1.54
N PRO A 56 30.71 8.54 1.74
CA PRO A 56 31.55 8.10 0.65
C PRO A 56 30.93 6.91 -0.10
N GLU A 57 31.17 6.84 -1.40
CA GLU A 57 30.80 5.70 -2.24
C GLU A 57 31.45 4.41 -1.71
N LEU A 58 30.69 3.31 -1.70
CA LEU A 58 31.17 1.98 -1.32
C LEU A 58 31.27 1.07 -2.56
N GLY A 59 32.27 0.20 -2.59
CA GLY A 59 32.33 -0.89 -3.56
C GLY A 59 31.23 -1.94 -3.32
N TYR A 60 31.06 -2.86 -4.27
CA TYR A 60 30.03 -3.90 -4.19
C TYR A 60 30.15 -4.76 -2.92
N THR A 61 31.34 -5.29 -2.63
CA THR A 61 31.58 -6.12 -1.44
C THR A 61 31.44 -5.34 -0.14
N GLU A 62 31.95 -4.10 -0.09
CA GLU A 62 31.83 -3.23 1.08
C GLU A 62 30.37 -2.87 1.37
N THR A 63 29.55 -2.70 0.32
CA THR A 63 28.11 -2.48 0.45
C THR A 63 27.43 -3.73 1.04
N GLN A 64 27.80 -4.94 0.61
CA GLN A 64 27.29 -6.17 1.21
C GLN A 64 27.63 -6.27 2.69
N GLU A 65 28.90 -6.06 3.05
CA GLU A 65 29.34 -6.08 4.44
C GLU A 65 28.61 -5.05 5.29
N LYS A 66 28.40 -3.83 4.76
CA LYS A 66 27.64 -2.77 5.43
C LYS A 66 26.19 -3.18 5.63
N MET A 67 25.49 -3.68 4.62
CA MET A 67 24.09 -4.11 4.75
C MET A 67 23.93 -5.28 5.73
N SER A 68 24.82 -6.28 5.69
CA SER A 68 24.85 -7.37 6.68
C SER A 68 25.08 -6.85 8.10
N SER A 69 25.94 -5.83 8.28
CA SER A 69 26.14 -5.21 9.58
C SER A 69 24.91 -4.42 10.09
N ILE A 70 24.09 -3.89 9.18
CA ILE A 70 22.87 -3.15 9.52
C ILE A 70 21.77 -4.13 9.91
N GLU A 71 21.50 -5.16 9.11
CA GLU A 71 20.43 -6.12 9.45
C GLU A 71 20.71 -6.84 10.78
N ALA A 72 21.98 -7.10 11.11
CA ALA A 72 22.38 -7.76 12.35
C ALA A 72 22.11 -6.92 13.61
N LYS A 73 21.75 -5.64 13.46
CA LYS A 73 21.28 -4.78 14.56
C LYS A 73 19.82 -5.03 14.91
N ASN A 74 19.08 -5.73 14.05
CA ASN A 74 17.75 -6.22 14.37
C ASN A 74 17.85 -7.51 15.18
N ILE A 75 17.00 -7.65 16.21
CA ILE A 75 16.92 -8.82 17.07
C ILE A 75 15.59 -9.50 16.78
N ILE A 76 15.59 -10.51 15.92
CA ILE A 76 14.39 -11.29 15.58
C ILE A 76 14.07 -12.28 16.70
N ARG A 77 12.80 -12.37 17.08
CA ARG A 77 12.29 -13.22 18.16
C ARG A 77 11.10 -14.05 17.71
N ALA A 78 10.72 -15.05 18.49
CA ALA A 78 9.44 -15.73 18.29
C ALA A 78 8.31 -14.70 18.44
N ASN A 79 7.54 -14.54 17.38
CA ASN A 79 6.60 -13.44 17.20
C ASN A 79 5.16 -13.87 17.55
N PHE A 80 4.52 -13.21 18.51
CA PHE A 80 3.08 -13.33 18.80
C PHE A 80 2.33 -12.02 18.54
N ILE A 81 2.94 -11.12 17.78
CA ILE A 81 2.31 -9.93 17.23
C ILE A 81 1.72 -10.30 15.87
N GLY A 82 0.41 -10.10 15.71
CA GLY A 82 -0.27 -10.19 14.41
C GLY A 82 -1.23 -9.04 14.15
N ASP A 83 -1.23 -8.01 15.01
CA ASP A 83 -2.23 -6.95 15.13
C ASP A 83 -2.47 -6.12 13.86
N GLY A 84 -3.22 -6.70 12.92
CA GLY A 84 -3.49 -6.14 11.61
C GLY A 84 -2.55 -6.64 10.52
N LEU A 85 -1.44 -7.27 10.89
CA LEU A 85 -0.45 -7.91 10.00
C LEU A 85 0.00 -9.24 10.63
N PRO A 86 -0.70 -10.36 10.39
CA PRO A 86 -0.31 -11.64 10.94
C PRO A 86 0.97 -12.17 10.28
N ASP A 87 1.73 -12.97 11.03
CA ASP A 87 3.03 -13.49 10.61
C ASP A 87 2.96 -15.01 10.35
N TYR A 88 2.84 -15.38 9.08
CA TYR A 88 2.76 -16.78 8.63
C TYR A 88 4.05 -17.20 7.90
N SER A 89 4.29 -18.51 7.81
CA SER A 89 5.45 -19.00 7.06
C SER A 89 5.39 -18.58 5.58
N VAL A 90 6.55 -18.22 5.03
CA VAL A 90 6.69 -17.90 3.60
C VAL A 90 7.01 -19.18 2.83
N ASP A 91 6.28 -19.44 1.74
CA ASP A 91 6.53 -20.64 0.92
C ASP A 91 7.84 -20.46 0.11
N PRO A 92 8.71 -21.48 0.01
CA PRO A 92 9.96 -21.41 -0.76
C PRO A 92 9.79 -21.09 -2.25
N ILE A 93 8.59 -21.16 -2.83
CA ILE A 93 8.34 -20.66 -4.19
C ILE A 93 8.50 -19.14 -4.31
N VAL A 94 8.23 -18.40 -3.24
CA VAL A 94 8.23 -16.93 -3.23
C VAL A 94 9.61 -16.36 -3.55
N PRO A 95 10.69 -16.68 -2.78
CA PRO A 95 12.02 -16.16 -3.10
C PRO A 95 12.52 -16.62 -4.48
N TYR A 96 12.07 -17.78 -4.98
CA TYR A 96 12.39 -18.21 -6.35
C TYR A 96 11.76 -17.27 -7.39
N VAL A 97 10.46 -16.95 -7.24
CA VAL A 97 9.75 -16.06 -8.18
C VAL A 97 10.28 -14.63 -8.09
N CYS A 98 10.68 -14.14 -6.91
CA CYS A 98 11.39 -12.88 -6.74
C CYS A 98 12.68 -12.81 -7.60
N GLY A 99 13.39 -13.93 -7.73
CA GLY A 99 14.59 -14.05 -8.56
C GLY A 99 14.34 -14.05 -10.07
N ILE A 100 13.09 -14.10 -10.54
CA ILE A 100 12.76 -14.06 -11.97
C ILE A 100 12.73 -12.60 -12.44
N ARG A 101 13.91 -12.13 -12.86
CA ARG A 101 14.16 -10.74 -13.29
C ARG A 101 13.13 -10.18 -14.26
N ASN A 102 12.75 -10.93 -15.31
CA ASN A 102 11.77 -10.47 -16.30
C ASN A 102 10.35 -10.22 -15.74
N LEU A 103 10.02 -10.79 -14.58
CA LEU A 103 8.79 -10.48 -13.84
C LEU A 103 9.00 -9.30 -12.89
N ALA A 104 10.15 -9.27 -12.18
CA ALA A 104 10.49 -8.27 -11.18
C ALA A 104 10.81 -6.87 -11.74
N THR A 105 11.40 -6.77 -12.94
CA THR A 105 11.89 -5.49 -13.51
C THR A 105 11.01 -4.95 -14.64
N ALA A 106 10.11 -5.76 -15.19
CA ALA A 106 9.10 -5.26 -16.13
C ALA A 106 8.19 -4.23 -15.43
N TYR A 107 7.57 -3.33 -16.19
CA TYR A 107 6.59 -2.38 -15.64
C TYR A 107 5.15 -2.76 -15.98
N THR A 108 4.19 -1.88 -15.68
CA THR A 108 2.77 -2.08 -15.97
C THR A 108 2.57 -2.62 -17.39
N PRO A 109 1.76 -3.67 -17.60
CA PRO A 109 1.62 -4.37 -18.88
C PRO A 109 0.78 -3.58 -19.89
N TYR A 110 1.21 -2.36 -20.22
CA TYR A 110 0.58 -1.47 -21.21
C TYR A 110 0.62 -2.05 -22.64
N GLN A 111 1.58 -2.93 -22.92
CA GLN A 111 1.74 -3.65 -24.18
C GLN A 111 1.46 -5.14 -23.93
N PRO A 112 0.19 -5.59 -24.00
CA PRO A 112 -0.20 -6.94 -23.58
C PRO A 112 0.56 -8.05 -24.31
N GLU A 113 0.89 -7.86 -25.58
CA GLU A 113 1.59 -8.81 -26.44
C GLU A 113 3.03 -9.07 -26.00
N ARG A 114 3.59 -8.18 -25.18
CA ARG A 114 4.95 -8.26 -24.62
C ARG A 114 4.97 -8.43 -23.10
N SER A 115 3.80 -8.69 -22.50
CA SER A 115 3.62 -8.72 -21.04
C SER A 115 2.67 -9.83 -20.59
N GLN A 116 2.51 -10.90 -21.38
CA GLN A 116 1.58 -11.99 -21.07
C GLN A 116 1.99 -12.71 -19.78
N GLY A 117 3.29 -12.79 -19.48
CA GLY A 117 3.78 -13.35 -18.22
C GLY A 117 3.16 -12.66 -17.00
N THR A 118 3.38 -11.35 -16.89
CA THR A 118 2.82 -10.52 -15.82
C THR A 118 1.29 -10.62 -15.78
N LEU A 119 0.62 -10.48 -16.92
CA LEU A 119 -0.85 -10.53 -16.99
C LEU A 119 -1.41 -11.89 -16.52
N ILE A 120 -0.78 -13.00 -16.92
CA ILE A 120 -1.19 -14.34 -16.46
C ILE A 120 -0.96 -14.49 -14.97
N THR A 121 0.16 -14.00 -14.41
CA THR A 121 0.37 -14.07 -12.95
C THR A 121 -0.68 -13.28 -12.15
N HIS A 122 -1.09 -12.11 -12.63
CA HIS A 122 -2.18 -11.35 -12.00
C HIS A 122 -3.52 -12.08 -12.13
N TRP A 123 -3.78 -12.72 -13.28
CA TRP A 123 -4.98 -13.51 -13.49
C TRP A 123 -5.03 -14.74 -12.57
N ILE A 124 -3.89 -15.41 -12.33
CA ILE A 124 -3.76 -16.50 -11.36
C ILE A 124 -4.13 -16.01 -9.96
N TYR A 125 -3.58 -14.87 -9.53
CA TYR A 125 -3.91 -14.25 -8.25
C TYR A 125 -5.42 -13.98 -8.12
N GLN A 126 -6.02 -13.30 -9.12
CA GLN A 126 -7.44 -12.99 -9.11
C GLN A 126 -8.30 -14.26 -9.03
N CYS A 127 -7.97 -15.29 -9.82
CA CYS A 127 -8.67 -16.58 -9.79
C CYS A 127 -8.56 -17.28 -8.44
N ALA A 128 -7.36 -17.33 -7.85
CA ALA A 128 -7.15 -17.97 -6.55
C ALA A 128 -7.91 -17.25 -5.44
N LEU A 129 -7.92 -15.91 -5.46
CA LEU A 129 -8.67 -15.11 -4.50
C LEU A 129 -10.19 -15.19 -4.73
N THR A 130 -10.65 -15.35 -5.97
CA THR A 130 -12.06 -15.68 -6.25
C THR A 130 -12.48 -16.98 -5.58
N GLN A 131 -11.65 -18.02 -5.65
CA GLN A 131 -11.92 -19.30 -4.95
C GLN A 131 -11.94 -19.14 -3.43
N LEU A 132 -10.97 -18.38 -2.89
CA LEU A 132 -10.83 -18.17 -1.45
C LEU A 132 -11.97 -17.33 -0.87
N THR A 133 -12.40 -16.28 -1.56
CA THR A 133 -13.36 -15.29 -1.05
C THR A 133 -14.79 -15.45 -1.56
N GLY A 134 -14.99 -16.23 -2.62
CA GLY A 134 -16.27 -16.37 -3.33
C GLY A 134 -16.72 -15.13 -4.11
N PHE A 135 -15.88 -14.11 -4.23
CA PHE A 135 -16.16 -12.91 -5.02
C PHE A 135 -15.70 -13.04 -6.47
N GLU A 136 -16.53 -12.57 -7.40
CA GLU A 136 -16.27 -12.77 -8.83
C GLU A 136 -15.29 -11.75 -9.41
N ALA A 137 -15.20 -10.54 -8.84
CA ALA A 137 -14.30 -9.49 -9.30
C ALA A 137 -13.35 -9.04 -8.19
N ILE A 138 -12.13 -9.60 -8.20
CA ILE A 138 -11.00 -9.20 -7.37
C ILE A 138 -10.06 -8.31 -8.19
N ASN A 139 -9.54 -7.21 -7.64
CA ASN A 139 -8.57 -6.38 -8.34
C ASN A 139 -7.13 -6.91 -8.17
N SER A 140 -6.15 -6.33 -8.87
CA SER A 140 -4.74 -6.70 -8.76
C SER A 140 -3.85 -5.47 -8.73
N SER A 141 -3.73 -4.73 -7.64
CA SER A 141 -4.16 -4.84 -6.23
C SER A 141 -4.29 -3.40 -5.67
N LEU A 142 -4.46 -3.21 -4.34
CA LEU A 142 -4.28 -1.91 -3.64
C LEU A 142 -3.04 -1.93 -2.71
N TYR A 143 -2.80 -0.84 -1.98
CA TYR A 143 -1.60 -0.65 -1.15
C TYR A 143 -1.62 -1.49 0.13
N ASP A 144 -2.68 -1.38 0.90
CA ASP A 144 -2.87 -2.02 2.20
C ASP A 144 -4.37 -2.09 2.53
N ARG A 145 -4.75 -2.75 3.63
CA ARG A 145 -6.15 -2.84 4.08
C ARG A 145 -6.80 -1.49 4.35
N ALA A 146 -6.07 -0.53 4.93
CA ALA A 146 -6.61 0.76 5.35
C ALA A 146 -7.03 1.63 4.15
N THR A 147 -6.16 1.73 3.14
CA THR A 147 -6.46 2.40 1.87
C THR A 147 -7.52 1.65 1.08
N ALA A 148 -7.56 0.32 1.14
CA ALA A 148 -8.63 -0.47 0.54
C ALA A 148 -10.00 -0.21 1.19
N LEU A 149 -10.05 -0.01 2.51
CA LEU A 149 -11.27 0.38 3.23
C LEU A 149 -11.78 1.75 2.80
N PHE A 150 -10.89 2.74 2.70
CA PHE A 150 -11.24 4.07 2.17
C PHE A 150 -11.78 3.98 0.73
N GLU A 151 -11.15 3.18 -0.12
CA GLU A 151 -11.60 3.00 -1.50
C GLU A 151 -12.93 2.24 -1.60
N ALA A 152 -13.22 1.32 -0.67
CA ALA A 152 -14.53 0.67 -0.56
C ALA A 152 -15.63 1.66 -0.21
N ILE A 153 -15.37 2.56 0.74
CA ILE A 153 -16.30 3.66 1.08
C ILE A 153 -16.54 4.56 -0.14
N CYS A 154 -15.47 4.97 -0.83
CA CYS A 154 -15.58 5.79 -2.04
C CYS A 154 -16.34 5.06 -3.16
N CYS A 155 -16.11 3.76 -3.34
CA CYS A 155 -16.83 2.91 -4.28
C CYS A 155 -18.33 2.89 -3.95
N SER A 156 -18.69 2.65 -2.69
CA SER A 156 -20.07 2.63 -2.23
C SER A 156 -20.77 3.97 -2.43
N ILE A 157 -20.11 5.09 -2.16
CA ILE A 157 -20.65 6.44 -2.41
C ILE A 157 -20.95 6.65 -3.91
N ARG A 158 -20.08 6.17 -4.80
CA ARG A 158 -20.31 6.23 -6.26
C ARG A 158 -21.45 5.34 -6.74
N LEU A 159 -21.69 4.22 -6.06
CA LEU A 159 -22.79 3.29 -6.37
C LEU A 159 -24.13 3.78 -5.80
N ALA A 160 -24.10 4.47 -4.67
CA ALA A 160 -25.26 5.03 -4.00
C ALA A 160 -25.79 6.31 -4.68
N ARG A 161 -27.06 6.64 -4.42
CA ARG A 161 -27.70 7.86 -4.95
C ARG A 161 -27.77 8.91 -3.84
N LYS A 162 -26.97 9.98 -3.96
CA LYS A 162 -26.95 11.13 -3.02
C LYS A 162 -26.45 10.80 -1.60
N ALA A 163 -25.76 9.68 -1.42
CA ALA A 163 -25.12 9.32 -0.17
C ALA A 163 -23.73 9.97 -0.07
N ASP A 164 -23.36 10.37 1.15
CA ASP A 164 -22.04 10.95 1.48
C ASP A 164 -21.45 10.34 2.76
N THR A 165 -22.18 9.43 3.41
CA THR A 165 -21.86 8.91 4.74
C THR A 165 -21.63 7.40 4.70
N ALA A 166 -20.63 6.91 5.43
CA ALA A 166 -20.45 5.49 5.75
C ALA A 166 -20.52 5.25 7.25
N LEU A 167 -21.11 4.13 7.66
CA LEU A 167 -20.98 3.61 9.02
C LEU A 167 -19.80 2.65 9.09
N VAL A 168 -18.93 2.82 10.07
CA VAL A 168 -17.71 2.01 10.19
C VAL A 168 -17.61 1.48 11.61
N ALA A 169 -17.38 0.18 11.74
CA ALA A 169 -17.18 -0.47 13.02
C ALA A 169 -15.95 0.08 13.75
N GLY A 170 -16.12 0.49 15.00
CA GLY A 170 -15.06 1.03 15.86
C GLY A 170 -14.07 -0.02 16.35
N ASN A 171 -14.41 -1.30 16.21
CA ASN A 171 -13.53 -2.43 16.51
C ASN A 171 -12.77 -2.96 15.27
N LEU A 172 -12.69 -2.19 14.19
CA LEU A 172 -11.62 -2.33 13.20
C LEU A 172 -10.27 -1.92 13.80
N TYR A 173 -9.17 -2.26 13.12
CA TYR A 173 -7.82 -1.95 13.62
C TYR A 173 -7.62 -0.43 13.77
N PRO A 174 -7.03 0.06 14.88
CA PRO A 174 -6.84 1.49 15.10
C PRO A 174 -6.08 2.20 13.97
N GLY A 175 -5.06 1.55 13.39
CA GLY A 175 -4.31 2.09 12.26
C GLY A 175 -5.18 2.28 11.01
N ASP A 176 -6.12 1.36 10.74
CA ASP A 176 -7.06 1.48 9.62
C ASP A 176 -7.98 2.70 9.82
N LEU A 177 -8.46 2.89 11.06
CA LEU A 177 -9.32 4.03 11.42
C LEU A 177 -8.56 5.36 11.37
N GLU A 178 -7.29 5.40 11.78
CA GLU A 178 -6.44 6.60 11.72
C GLU A 178 -6.18 7.04 10.27
N VAL A 179 -5.81 6.09 9.40
CA VAL A 179 -5.64 6.34 7.96
C VAL A 179 -6.96 6.82 7.37
N LEU A 180 -8.08 6.14 7.66
CA LEU A 180 -9.40 6.55 7.18
C LEU A 180 -9.75 7.99 7.59
N GLN A 181 -9.56 8.34 8.87
CA GLN A 181 -9.79 9.70 9.37
C GLN A 181 -8.92 10.75 8.66
N THR A 182 -7.65 10.41 8.41
CA THR A 182 -6.72 11.28 7.67
C THR A 182 -7.17 11.50 6.22
N LEU A 183 -7.63 10.45 5.56
CA LEU A 183 -8.05 10.51 4.15
C LEU A 183 -9.34 11.32 3.97
N ILE A 184 -10.33 11.14 4.86
CA ILE A 184 -11.61 11.86 4.77
C ILE A 184 -11.54 13.32 5.23
N ALA A 185 -10.52 13.72 6.00
CA ALA A 185 -10.36 15.10 6.46
C ALA A 185 -10.32 16.07 5.26
N GLU A 186 -11.03 17.21 5.36
CA GLU A 186 -11.17 18.20 4.26
C GLU A 186 -11.89 17.68 3.00
N THR A 187 -12.59 16.53 3.09
CA THR A 187 -13.45 16.01 2.01
C THR A 187 -14.93 16.12 2.38
N GLU A 188 -15.81 15.81 1.41
CA GLU A 188 -17.26 15.74 1.66
C GLU A 188 -17.71 14.39 2.25
N ILE A 189 -16.78 13.43 2.38
CA ILE A 189 -17.05 12.09 2.90
C ILE A 189 -17.20 12.15 4.42
N LYS A 190 -18.28 11.56 4.92
CA LYS A 190 -18.56 11.43 6.35
C LYS A 190 -18.42 9.97 6.78
N VAL A 191 -17.79 9.78 7.92
CA VAL A 191 -17.71 8.46 8.58
C VAL A 191 -18.27 8.62 9.97
N GLU A 192 -19.23 7.77 10.34
CA GLU A 192 -19.66 7.63 11.72
C GLU A 192 -19.22 6.27 12.26
N ILE A 193 -18.63 6.29 13.45
CA ILE A 193 -18.12 5.09 14.11
C ILE A 193 -19.21 4.44 14.96
N ILE A 194 -19.34 3.12 14.87
CA ILE A 194 -20.20 2.30 15.73
C ILE A 194 -19.31 1.51 16.68
N ASP A 195 -19.36 1.83 17.97
CA ASP A 195 -18.59 1.12 18.99
C ASP A 195 -19.16 -0.28 19.25
N ALA A 196 -18.25 -1.24 19.49
CA ALA A 196 -18.61 -2.56 20.01
C ALA A 196 -19.00 -2.47 21.50
N ASP A 197 -19.77 -3.46 22.00
CA ASP A 197 -20.07 -3.55 23.43
C ASP A 197 -18.77 -3.85 24.21
N PRO A 198 -18.35 -3.00 25.16
CA PRO A 198 -17.11 -3.22 25.92
C PRO A 198 -17.05 -4.53 26.71
N LYS A 199 -18.21 -5.11 27.07
CA LYS A 199 -18.30 -6.35 27.82
C LYS A 199 -18.07 -7.58 26.95
N THR A 200 -18.65 -7.58 25.74
CA THR A 200 -18.54 -8.73 24.83
C THR A 200 -17.40 -8.57 23.83
N GLY A 201 -16.99 -7.33 23.55
CA GLY A 201 -16.03 -6.97 22.51
C GLY A 201 -16.60 -7.03 21.09
N LEU A 202 -17.90 -7.28 20.93
CA LEU A 202 -18.58 -7.53 19.64
C LEU A 202 -19.54 -6.39 19.27
N LEU A 203 -19.86 -6.28 17.98
CA LEU A 203 -20.90 -5.37 17.49
C LEU A 203 -22.30 -5.92 17.76
N ASP A 204 -23.26 -5.02 18.00
CA ASP A 204 -24.68 -5.37 18.09
C ASP A 204 -25.37 -5.08 16.76
N ALA A 205 -25.87 -6.12 16.10
CA ALA A 205 -26.54 -6.01 14.80
C ALA A 205 -27.82 -5.15 14.85
N GLY A 206 -28.54 -5.15 15.97
CA GLY A 206 -29.72 -4.30 16.17
C GLY A 206 -29.34 -2.81 16.26
N VAL A 207 -28.23 -2.49 16.93
CA VAL A 207 -27.66 -1.13 16.97
C VAL A 207 -27.20 -0.69 15.57
N VAL A 208 -26.50 -1.58 14.84
CA VAL A 208 -26.07 -1.33 13.46
C VAL A 208 -27.27 -1.04 12.57
N GLN A 209 -28.31 -1.88 12.61
CA GLN A 209 -29.54 -1.70 11.83
C GLN A 209 -30.25 -0.39 12.18
N ALA A 210 -30.40 -0.10 13.47
CA ALA A 210 -31.07 1.11 13.94
C ALA A 210 -30.34 2.37 13.47
N ARG A 211 -29.00 2.39 13.55
CA ARG A 211 -28.20 3.52 13.08
C ARG A 211 -28.24 3.64 11.56
N ALA A 212 -28.13 2.53 10.84
CA ALA A 212 -28.22 2.51 9.39
C ALA A 212 -29.56 3.05 8.88
N THR A 213 -30.66 2.59 9.48
CA THR A 213 -32.02 3.05 9.18
C THR A 213 -32.18 4.55 9.49
N ALA A 214 -31.58 5.05 10.57
CA ALA A 214 -31.65 6.46 10.94
C ALA A 214 -30.94 7.40 9.94
N LEU A 215 -29.88 6.94 9.28
CA LEU A 215 -29.18 7.70 8.25
C LEU A 215 -29.93 7.70 6.90
N GLY A 216 -30.68 6.63 6.60
CA GLY A 216 -31.50 6.50 5.40
C GLY A 216 -30.68 6.75 4.12
N ASP A 217 -31.22 7.55 3.20
CA ASP A 217 -30.62 7.83 1.88
C ASP A 217 -29.22 8.47 1.91
N LYS A 218 -28.76 8.96 3.08
CA LYS A 218 -27.39 9.51 3.23
C LYS A 218 -26.33 8.43 3.35
N LEU A 219 -26.72 7.21 3.73
CA LEU A 219 -25.81 6.10 3.98
C LEU A 219 -25.45 5.39 2.67
N ALA A 220 -24.16 5.26 2.43
CA ALA A 220 -23.61 4.57 1.27
C ALA A 220 -23.27 3.09 1.58
N ALA A 221 -22.76 2.82 2.78
CA ALA A 221 -22.35 1.49 3.20
C ALA A 221 -22.14 1.40 4.71
N VAL A 222 -22.11 0.16 5.20
CA VAL A 222 -21.63 -0.20 6.54
C VAL A 222 -20.42 -1.13 6.41
N ALA A 223 -19.31 -0.81 7.08
CA ALA A 223 -18.10 -1.63 7.11
C ALA A 223 -17.90 -2.29 8.47
N PHE A 224 -17.65 -3.60 8.49
CA PHE A 224 -17.42 -4.38 9.71
C PHE A 224 -16.40 -5.50 9.48
N PRO A 225 -15.63 -5.88 10.53
CA PRO A 225 -14.69 -6.99 10.45
C PRO A 225 -15.38 -8.35 10.55
N GLN A 226 -14.74 -9.38 9.99
CA GLN A 226 -15.02 -10.78 10.34
C GLN A 226 -14.26 -11.18 11.61
N VAL A 227 -12.99 -10.77 11.72
CA VAL A 227 -12.16 -10.87 12.91
C VAL A 227 -11.79 -9.46 13.35
N ASN A 228 -12.23 -9.06 14.54
CA ASN A 228 -12.07 -7.69 15.01
C ASN A 228 -10.71 -7.43 15.64
N ASN A 229 -10.45 -6.18 16.04
CA ASN A 229 -9.18 -5.76 16.62
C ASN A 229 -8.87 -6.35 18.01
N LEU A 230 -9.73 -7.20 18.57
CA LEU A 230 -9.50 -7.98 19.80
C LEU A 230 -9.29 -9.47 19.50
N GLY A 231 -9.27 -9.87 18.22
CA GLY A 231 -9.15 -11.27 17.79
C GLY A 231 -10.47 -12.05 17.84
N LEU A 232 -11.59 -11.37 18.10
CA LEU A 232 -12.91 -11.99 18.24
C LEU A 232 -13.62 -12.10 16.90
N LEU A 233 -14.45 -13.12 16.75
CA LEU A 233 -15.28 -13.34 15.56
C LEU A 233 -16.61 -12.60 15.72
N GLU A 234 -16.93 -11.76 14.74
CA GLU A 234 -18.23 -11.09 14.68
C GLU A 234 -19.32 -12.02 14.15
N ASP A 235 -20.58 -11.75 14.52
CA ASP A 235 -21.75 -12.37 13.90
C ASP A 235 -22.00 -11.74 12.52
N VAL A 236 -21.17 -12.14 11.55
CA VAL A 236 -21.19 -11.58 10.19
C VAL A 236 -22.51 -11.80 9.46
N ASP A 237 -23.31 -12.80 9.85
CA ASP A 237 -24.62 -13.05 9.27
C ASP A 237 -25.62 -12.02 9.74
N ALA A 238 -25.76 -11.88 11.06
CA ALA A 238 -26.65 -10.90 11.65
C ALA A 238 -26.28 -9.47 11.21
N LEU A 239 -24.97 -9.16 11.14
CA LEU A 239 -24.50 -7.86 10.66
C LEU A 239 -24.84 -7.62 9.19
N THR A 240 -24.60 -8.60 8.31
CA THR A 240 -24.90 -8.43 6.87
C THR A 240 -26.41 -8.27 6.64
N ASP A 241 -27.22 -9.12 7.27
CA ASP A 241 -28.68 -9.05 7.16
C ASP A 241 -29.24 -7.74 7.73
N ALA A 242 -28.68 -7.24 8.85
CA ALA A 242 -29.03 -5.94 9.42
C ALA A 242 -28.74 -4.77 8.45
N VAL A 243 -27.61 -4.84 7.75
CA VAL A 243 -27.19 -3.83 6.77
C VAL A 243 -28.10 -3.85 5.54
N HIS A 244 -28.40 -5.04 5.00
CA HIS A 244 -29.31 -5.18 3.86
C HIS A 244 -30.75 -4.83 4.19
N ALA A 245 -31.21 -5.11 5.41
CA ALA A 245 -32.52 -4.67 5.90
C ALA A 245 -32.66 -3.14 5.93
N ALA A 246 -31.56 -2.41 6.06
CA ALA A 246 -31.50 -0.95 5.94
C ALA A 246 -31.35 -0.46 4.48
N GLY A 247 -31.24 -1.36 3.50
CA GLY A 247 -31.19 -1.04 2.07
C GLY A 247 -29.86 -0.45 1.58
N THR A 248 -28.75 -0.76 2.25
CA THR A 248 -27.41 -0.24 1.91
C THR A 248 -26.40 -1.37 1.70
N LEU A 249 -25.19 -1.03 1.23
CA LEU A 249 -24.13 -1.99 0.94
C LEU A 249 -23.36 -2.44 2.20
N ALA A 250 -23.03 -3.72 2.28
CA ALA A 250 -22.15 -4.29 3.30
C ALA A 250 -20.70 -4.39 2.79
N ILE A 251 -19.75 -3.81 3.53
CA ILE A 251 -18.30 -3.93 3.30
C ILE A 251 -17.73 -4.89 4.35
N ALA A 252 -17.33 -6.08 3.92
CA ALA A 252 -16.68 -7.06 4.79
C ALA A 252 -15.17 -6.84 4.85
N VAL A 253 -14.63 -6.63 6.04
CA VAL A 253 -13.18 -6.59 6.28
C VAL A 253 -12.73 -7.96 6.76
N VAL A 254 -11.95 -8.67 5.94
CA VAL A 254 -11.58 -10.08 6.17
C VAL A 254 -10.07 -10.27 6.19
N ASP A 255 -9.65 -11.35 6.85
CA ASP A 255 -8.31 -11.91 6.71
C ASP A 255 -8.37 -13.07 5.72
N PRO A 256 -7.77 -12.96 4.52
CA PRO A 256 -7.92 -13.96 3.49
C PRO A 256 -7.32 -15.33 3.86
N ILE A 257 -6.27 -15.42 4.71
CA ILE A 257 -5.72 -16.73 5.07
C ILE A 257 -6.68 -17.54 5.93
N LEU A 258 -7.46 -16.87 6.78
CA LEU A 258 -8.47 -17.50 7.62
C LEU A 258 -9.65 -18.04 6.82
N LEU A 259 -9.75 -17.72 5.52
CA LEU A 259 -10.72 -18.32 4.62
C LEU A 259 -10.25 -19.68 4.07
N ALA A 260 -9.09 -20.21 4.45
CA ALA A 260 -8.65 -21.51 3.94
C ALA A 260 -9.56 -22.70 4.34
N GLU A 261 -9.26 -23.89 3.83
CA GLU A 261 -9.96 -25.12 4.22
C GLU A 261 -9.90 -25.33 5.75
N GLY A 262 -11.06 -25.56 6.38
CA GLY A 262 -11.18 -25.66 7.84
C GLY A 262 -11.20 -24.31 8.59
N GLY A 263 -11.18 -23.20 7.85
CA GLY A 263 -11.24 -21.85 8.39
C GLY A 263 -12.65 -21.27 8.49
N LEU A 264 -12.71 -19.95 8.42
CA LEU A 264 -13.92 -19.13 8.46
C LEU A 264 -14.60 -19.10 7.09
N LYS A 265 -15.92 -18.96 7.09
CA LYS A 265 -16.69 -18.88 5.84
C LYS A 265 -16.34 -17.62 5.02
N PRO A 266 -16.42 -17.70 3.68
CA PRO A 266 -16.11 -16.56 2.81
C PRO A 266 -17.18 -15.45 2.92
N PRO A 267 -16.80 -14.17 2.65
CA PRO A 267 -17.72 -13.03 2.69
C PRO A 267 -18.91 -13.13 1.72
N SER A 268 -18.79 -13.94 0.66
CA SER A 268 -19.90 -14.23 -0.25
C SER A 268 -21.04 -15.04 0.39
N GLU A 269 -20.79 -15.65 1.54
CA GLU A 269 -21.73 -16.50 2.29
C GLU A 269 -22.20 -15.84 3.61
N PHE A 270 -21.96 -14.54 3.79
CA PHE A 270 -22.44 -13.81 4.95
C PHE A 270 -23.94 -13.49 4.80
N GLY A 271 -24.73 -13.82 5.82
CA GLY A 271 -26.16 -13.62 5.85
C GLY A 271 -26.87 -14.31 4.68
N ALA A 272 -28.02 -13.76 4.30
CA ALA A 272 -28.83 -14.32 3.22
C ALA A 272 -28.30 -14.02 1.81
N GLU A 273 -27.61 -12.88 1.62
CA GLU A 273 -27.22 -12.38 0.29
C GLU A 273 -25.70 -12.28 0.03
N GLY A 274 -24.87 -12.44 1.06
CA GLY A 274 -23.42 -12.21 0.98
C GLY A 274 -23.05 -10.72 1.05
N ALA A 275 -21.85 -10.40 1.51
CA ALA A 275 -21.37 -9.01 1.49
C ALA A 275 -21.23 -8.46 0.06
N ASP A 276 -21.34 -7.14 -0.11
CA ASP A 276 -21.31 -6.49 -1.43
C ASP A 276 -19.89 -6.15 -1.90
N ILE A 277 -19.03 -5.78 -0.95
CA ILE A 277 -17.63 -5.42 -1.15
C ILE A 277 -16.81 -6.15 -0.09
N LEU A 278 -15.64 -6.66 -0.47
CA LEU A 278 -14.66 -7.19 0.47
C LEU A 278 -13.40 -6.32 0.46
N VAL A 279 -12.78 -6.22 1.63
CA VAL A 279 -11.51 -5.55 1.87
C VAL A 279 -10.64 -6.43 2.78
N GLY A 280 -9.32 -6.43 2.60
CA GLY A 280 -8.42 -7.18 3.48
C GLY A 280 -6.95 -6.79 3.30
N GLU A 281 -6.10 -7.36 4.16
CA GLU A 281 -4.65 -7.38 3.99
C GLU A 281 -4.24 -8.78 3.53
N ALA A 282 -3.51 -8.89 2.43
CA ALA A 282 -3.10 -10.17 1.85
C ALA A 282 -1.57 -10.36 1.82
N GLN A 283 -0.79 -9.44 2.41
CA GLN A 283 0.68 -9.50 2.43
C GLN A 283 1.20 -10.86 2.92
N HIS A 284 0.62 -11.37 4.00
CA HIS A 284 1.03 -12.62 4.65
C HIS A 284 0.70 -13.88 3.83
N LEU A 285 0.00 -13.76 2.69
CA LEU A 285 -0.12 -14.86 1.71
C LEU A 285 1.16 -14.99 0.87
N ALA A 286 1.97 -13.94 0.79
CA ALA A 286 3.15 -13.86 -0.06
C ALA A 286 4.44 -13.76 0.75
N ILE A 287 4.56 -12.80 1.65
CA ILE A 287 5.83 -12.43 2.30
C ILE A 287 5.64 -12.29 3.82
N GLY A 288 6.78 -12.25 4.53
CA GLY A 288 6.81 -11.95 5.96
C GLY A 288 6.45 -10.50 6.27
N PRO A 289 6.55 -10.07 7.54
CA PRO A 289 6.15 -8.73 7.95
C PRO A 289 6.95 -7.59 7.30
N ASN A 290 8.22 -7.82 6.93
CA ASN A 290 9.09 -6.87 6.21
C ASN A 290 9.07 -5.42 6.75
N PHE A 291 8.98 -5.28 8.07
CA PHE A 291 8.85 -4.02 8.80
C PHE A 291 7.70 -3.11 8.28
N GLY A 292 6.63 -3.73 7.78
CA GLY A 292 5.38 -3.07 7.38
C GLY A 292 5.07 -3.07 5.88
N GLY A 293 5.94 -3.60 5.02
CA GLY A 293 5.58 -3.76 3.61
C GLY A 293 6.70 -4.25 2.69
N PRO A 294 6.43 -4.36 1.39
CA PRO A 294 5.23 -3.89 0.69
C PRO A 294 3.95 -4.65 1.10
N GLY A 295 2.88 -3.90 1.39
CA GLY A 295 1.56 -4.48 1.69
C GLY A 295 0.87 -5.09 0.47
N LEU A 296 -0.27 -5.73 0.66
CA LEU A 296 -1.14 -6.20 -0.42
C LEU A 296 -2.61 -5.96 -0.04
N GLY A 297 -3.07 -4.73 -0.28
CA GLY A 297 -4.47 -4.35 -0.09
C GLY A 297 -5.40 -5.14 -1.01
N LEU A 298 -6.24 -5.98 -0.41
CA LEU A 298 -7.24 -6.78 -1.10
C LEU A 298 -8.53 -5.97 -1.27
N PHE A 299 -9.06 -5.94 -2.49
CA PHE A 299 -10.36 -5.37 -2.80
C PHE A 299 -11.14 -6.28 -3.76
N GLY A 300 -12.40 -6.53 -3.43
CA GLY A 300 -13.32 -7.25 -4.31
C GLY A 300 -14.73 -6.68 -4.29
N VAL A 301 -15.46 -6.85 -5.39
CA VAL A 301 -16.88 -6.48 -5.49
C VAL A 301 -17.68 -7.61 -6.12
N ARG A 302 -18.97 -7.72 -5.77
CA ARG A 302 -19.89 -8.64 -6.44
C ARG A 302 -20.00 -8.30 -7.93
N GLN A 303 -19.88 -9.31 -8.79
CA GLN A 303 -20.03 -9.18 -10.24
C GLN A 303 -20.93 -10.31 -10.76
N ASN A 304 -22.20 -10.24 -10.38
CA ASN A 304 -23.25 -11.23 -10.72
C ASN A 304 -24.47 -10.54 -11.37
N GLU A 305 -25.56 -11.27 -11.61
CA GLU A 305 -26.77 -10.75 -12.28
C GLU A 305 -27.36 -9.50 -11.61
N LYS A 306 -27.29 -9.42 -10.28
CA LYS A 306 -27.77 -8.27 -9.49
C LYS A 306 -26.78 -7.07 -9.53
N ALA A 307 -25.48 -7.34 -9.70
CA ALA A 307 -24.39 -6.39 -9.47
C ALA A 307 -23.44 -6.17 -10.66
N LYS A 308 -23.83 -6.55 -11.90
CA LYS A 308 -22.97 -6.60 -13.10
C LYS A 308 -22.22 -5.32 -13.50
N ASN A 309 -22.57 -4.18 -12.92
CA ASN A 309 -21.97 -2.89 -13.23
C ASN A 309 -21.11 -2.34 -12.09
N ASN A 310 -21.05 -3.01 -10.93
CA ASN A 310 -20.37 -2.48 -9.75
C ASN A 310 -18.87 -2.30 -9.99
N VAL A 311 -18.26 -3.19 -10.76
CA VAL A 311 -16.86 -3.10 -11.22
C VAL A 311 -16.54 -1.78 -11.96
N ARG A 312 -17.54 -1.04 -12.47
CA ARG A 312 -17.32 0.27 -13.10
C ARG A 312 -16.96 1.38 -12.10
N ALA A 313 -17.27 1.18 -10.82
CA ALA A 313 -17.03 2.14 -9.75
C ALA A 313 -15.79 1.81 -8.90
N THR A 314 -15.11 0.70 -9.18
CA THR A 314 -14.02 0.18 -8.35
C THR A 314 -12.68 0.88 -8.61
N PRO A 315 -11.80 0.91 -7.59
CA PRO A 315 -10.40 1.32 -7.74
C PRO A 315 -9.57 0.23 -8.43
N GLY A 316 -8.34 0.58 -8.81
CA GLY A 316 -7.32 -0.39 -9.20
C GLY A 316 -7.56 -1.12 -10.53
N ARG A 317 -6.61 -2.01 -10.85
CA ARG A 317 -6.53 -2.74 -12.12
C ARG A 317 -7.25 -4.08 -12.03
N PHE A 318 -7.80 -4.50 -13.16
CA PHE A 318 -8.36 -5.84 -13.34
C PHE A 318 -7.75 -6.44 -14.59
N VAL A 319 -7.30 -7.68 -14.53
CA VAL A 319 -6.93 -8.47 -15.71
C VAL A 319 -8.12 -9.35 -16.09
N GLY A 320 -8.33 -9.52 -17.39
CA GLY A 320 -9.36 -10.38 -17.93
C GLY A 320 -8.91 -11.10 -19.19
N LEU A 321 -9.63 -12.17 -19.54
CA LEU A 321 -9.41 -12.92 -20.77
C LEU A 321 -9.92 -12.15 -21.99
N ALA A 322 -9.16 -12.25 -23.07
CA ALA A 322 -9.45 -11.70 -24.39
C ALA A 322 -9.05 -12.71 -25.47
N LYS A 323 -9.25 -12.32 -26.73
CA LYS A 323 -8.77 -13.05 -27.90
C LYS A 323 -7.93 -12.13 -28.77
N ASP A 324 -6.81 -12.64 -29.26
CA ASP A 324 -5.99 -11.93 -30.24
C ASP A 324 -6.58 -12.04 -31.67
N GLU A 325 -5.90 -11.42 -32.65
CA GLU A 325 -6.32 -11.43 -34.06
C GLU A 325 -6.37 -12.84 -34.68
N ALA A 326 -5.66 -13.81 -34.10
CA ALA A 326 -5.67 -15.22 -34.52
C ALA A 326 -6.72 -16.06 -33.76
N GLY A 327 -7.48 -15.45 -32.85
CA GLY A 327 -8.50 -16.12 -32.02
C GLY A 327 -7.93 -16.89 -30.83
N ARG A 328 -6.65 -16.75 -30.50
CA ARG A 328 -6.01 -17.39 -29.34
C ARG A 328 -6.39 -16.65 -28.07
N GLU A 329 -6.59 -17.38 -26.98
CA GLU A 329 -6.85 -16.79 -25.67
C GLU A 329 -5.61 -16.07 -25.15
N CYS A 330 -5.81 -14.86 -24.62
CA CYS A 330 -4.77 -14.04 -24.01
C CYS A 330 -5.34 -13.24 -22.84
N CYS A 331 -4.48 -12.68 -22.01
CA CYS A 331 -4.88 -11.79 -20.93
C CYS A 331 -4.65 -10.33 -21.32
N VAL A 332 -5.51 -9.41 -20.85
CA VAL A 332 -5.35 -7.95 -21.01
C VAL A 332 -5.84 -7.22 -19.75
N MET A 333 -5.38 -5.99 -19.54
CA MET A 333 -6.03 -5.10 -18.58
C MET A 333 -7.41 -4.71 -19.11
N VAL A 334 -8.44 -4.82 -18.28
CA VAL A 334 -9.82 -4.50 -18.64
C VAL A 334 -10.32 -3.28 -17.87
N MET A 335 -11.27 -2.56 -18.49
CA MET A 335 -11.94 -1.40 -17.89
C MET A 335 -11.00 -0.26 -17.47
N SER A 336 -9.91 -0.04 -18.21
CA SER A 336 -8.93 1.02 -17.91
C SER A 336 -9.49 2.44 -17.98
N THR A 337 -10.68 2.65 -18.57
CA THR A 337 -11.36 3.94 -18.58
C THR A 337 -11.77 4.45 -17.19
N ARG A 338 -11.61 3.65 -16.12
CA ARG A 338 -11.78 4.07 -14.72
C ARG A 338 -10.55 4.79 -14.15
N GLU A 339 -9.38 4.54 -14.73
CA GLU A 339 -8.08 4.88 -14.16
C GLU A 339 -7.65 6.33 -14.45
N GLN A 340 -6.73 6.85 -13.62
CA GLN A 340 -6.25 8.23 -13.63
C GLN A 340 -5.67 8.68 -14.99
N HIS A 341 -5.03 7.79 -15.73
CA HIS A 341 -4.38 8.12 -17.00
C HIS A 341 -5.39 8.46 -18.12
N ILE A 342 -6.66 8.06 -17.97
CA ILE A 342 -7.75 8.40 -18.89
C ILE A 342 -8.67 9.46 -18.30
N ARG A 343 -9.08 9.30 -17.03
CA ARG A 343 -10.14 10.12 -16.43
C ARG A 343 -9.67 11.29 -15.58
N LYS A 344 -8.37 11.42 -15.28
CA LYS A 344 -7.81 12.50 -14.46
C LYS A 344 -8.61 12.72 -13.17
N ASP A 345 -9.18 13.91 -12.96
CA ASP A 345 -9.95 14.30 -11.77
C ASP A 345 -11.26 13.49 -11.58
N LYS A 346 -11.74 12.80 -12.63
CA LYS A 346 -12.94 11.95 -12.62
C LYS A 346 -12.63 10.45 -12.49
N ALA A 347 -11.37 10.09 -12.24
CA ALA A 347 -10.98 8.70 -12.02
C ALA A 347 -11.62 8.16 -10.74
N THR A 348 -11.70 6.83 -10.62
CA THR A 348 -12.26 6.21 -9.42
C THR A 348 -11.31 6.25 -8.22
N SER A 349 -10.02 6.46 -8.46
CA SER A 349 -8.94 6.53 -7.47
C SER A 349 -7.72 7.23 -8.09
N ASN A 350 -6.80 7.72 -7.26
CA ASN A 350 -5.51 8.24 -7.71
C ASN A 350 -4.44 7.15 -7.90
N ILE A 351 -4.75 5.88 -7.57
CA ILE A 351 -3.81 4.77 -7.67
C ILE A 351 -3.27 4.61 -9.10
N CYS A 352 -1.95 4.40 -9.22
CA CYS A 352 -1.26 4.20 -10.49
C CYS A 352 -0.31 2.99 -10.42
N SER A 353 0.83 3.15 -9.74
CA SER A 353 1.63 2.02 -9.26
C SER A 353 0.93 1.45 -8.02
N ASN A 354 0.81 0.13 -7.93
CA ASN A 354 0.19 -0.57 -6.81
C ASN A 354 1.15 -1.63 -6.25
N GLN A 355 0.64 -2.77 -5.79
CA GLN A 355 1.41 -3.89 -5.22
C GLN A 355 1.29 -5.14 -6.11
N ALA A 356 1.34 -4.93 -7.43
CA ALA A 356 1.14 -5.97 -8.44
C ALA A 356 2.10 -7.16 -8.30
N PHE A 357 3.38 -6.90 -8.01
CA PHE A 357 4.35 -7.99 -7.84
C PHE A 357 4.03 -8.86 -6.62
N ILE A 358 3.59 -8.26 -5.50
CA ILE A 358 3.16 -9.03 -4.33
C ILE A 358 1.91 -9.86 -4.63
N ALA A 359 1.02 -9.38 -5.51
CA ALA A 359 -0.09 -10.19 -6.03
C ALA A 359 0.41 -11.41 -6.84
N THR A 360 1.43 -11.24 -7.69
CA THR A 360 2.12 -12.34 -8.39
C THR A 360 2.69 -13.37 -7.41
N LEU A 361 3.37 -12.92 -6.35
CA LEU A 361 3.93 -13.79 -5.32
C LEU A 361 2.84 -14.53 -4.52
N ALA A 362 1.76 -13.83 -4.16
CA ALA A 362 0.61 -14.44 -3.49
C ALA A 362 -0.03 -15.53 -4.38
N GLY A 363 -0.20 -15.26 -5.68
CA GLY A 363 -0.69 -16.26 -6.63
C GLY A 363 0.21 -17.51 -6.69
N ALA A 364 1.54 -17.34 -6.68
CA ALA A 364 2.48 -18.46 -6.66
C ALA A 364 2.40 -19.27 -5.36
N SER A 365 2.38 -18.58 -4.21
CA SER A 365 2.27 -19.18 -2.88
C SER A 365 0.97 -19.98 -2.70
N LEU A 366 -0.17 -19.42 -3.14
CA LEU A 366 -1.46 -20.10 -3.08
C LEU A 366 -1.47 -21.39 -3.91
N LEU A 367 -0.87 -21.38 -5.10
CA LEU A 367 -0.75 -22.58 -5.95
C LEU A 367 0.25 -23.61 -5.41
N ALA A 368 1.30 -23.18 -4.70
CA ALA A 368 2.26 -24.09 -4.08
C ALA A 368 1.65 -24.83 -2.89
N ARG A 369 0.79 -24.13 -2.13
CA ARG A 369 0.15 -24.67 -0.93
C ARG A 369 -1.13 -25.46 -1.23
N GLY A 370 -1.97 -24.94 -2.13
CA GLY A 370 -3.34 -25.42 -2.35
C GLY A 370 -4.19 -25.42 -1.07
N ASP A 371 -5.38 -26.02 -1.15
CA ASP A 371 -6.32 -26.05 -0.01
C ASP A 371 -5.71 -26.70 1.25
N ALA A 372 -5.09 -27.88 1.09
CA ALA A 372 -4.55 -28.64 2.21
C ALA A 372 -3.37 -27.93 2.91
N GLY A 373 -2.48 -27.28 2.15
CA GLY A 373 -1.36 -26.54 2.70
C GLY A 373 -1.84 -25.33 3.50
N LEU A 374 -2.77 -24.55 2.96
CA LEU A 374 -3.35 -23.40 3.65
C LEU A 374 -4.15 -23.84 4.90
N GLY A 375 -4.96 -24.89 4.78
CA GLY A 375 -5.70 -25.45 5.90
C GLY A 375 -4.81 -25.92 7.04
N SER A 376 -3.69 -26.57 6.73
CA SER A 376 -2.69 -26.97 7.73
C SER A 376 -2.09 -25.78 8.49
N MET A 377 -1.85 -24.65 7.83
CA MET A 377 -1.29 -23.45 8.47
C MET A 377 -2.25 -22.89 9.52
N ILE A 378 -3.51 -22.68 9.13
CA ILE A 378 -4.51 -22.10 10.03
C ILE A 378 -4.91 -23.07 11.15
N ALA A 379 -4.95 -24.37 10.86
CA ALA A 379 -5.18 -25.40 11.89
C ALA A 379 -4.05 -25.42 12.93
N THR A 380 -2.80 -25.24 12.49
CA THR A 380 -1.65 -25.13 13.40
C THR A 380 -1.79 -23.89 14.29
N GLY A 381 -2.06 -22.72 13.70
CA GLY A 381 -2.28 -21.48 14.47
C GLY A 381 -3.41 -21.62 15.50
N ARG A 382 -4.55 -22.21 15.10
CA ARG A 382 -5.66 -22.52 16.01
C ARG A 382 -5.23 -23.46 17.14
N GLN A 383 -4.51 -24.53 16.83
CA GLN A 383 -4.01 -25.47 17.83
C GLN A 383 -3.08 -24.79 18.83
N ARG A 384 -2.20 -23.88 18.38
CA ARG A 384 -1.33 -23.09 19.27
C ARG A 384 -2.12 -22.16 20.19
N ALA A 385 -3.16 -21.51 19.65
CA ALA A 385 -4.07 -20.68 20.45
C ALA A 385 -4.81 -21.50 21.51
N GLU A 386 -5.28 -22.71 21.17
CA GLU A 386 -5.92 -23.64 22.12
C GLU A 386 -4.94 -24.12 23.20
N GLN A 387 -3.73 -24.53 22.82
CA GLN A 387 -2.67 -24.91 23.76
C GLN A 387 -2.33 -23.79 24.75
N PHE A 388 -2.31 -22.54 24.27
CA PHE A 388 -2.09 -21.38 25.11
C PHE A 388 -3.28 -21.10 26.04
N ALA A 389 -4.50 -21.14 25.50
CA ALA A 389 -5.73 -20.91 26.26
C ALA A 389 -5.89 -21.92 27.41
N ASP A 390 -5.49 -23.17 27.20
CA ASP A 390 -5.45 -24.20 28.24
C ASP A 390 -4.61 -23.78 29.46
N ALA A 391 -3.57 -22.95 29.26
CA ALA A 391 -2.69 -22.45 30.30
C ALA A 391 -3.14 -21.10 30.91
N CYS A 392 -4.07 -20.39 30.28
CA CYS A 392 -4.49 -19.06 30.71
C CYS A 392 -6.01 -18.84 30.74
N ALA A 393 -6.80 -19.90 30.89
CA ALA A 393 -8.26 -19.83 30.79
C ALA A 393 -8.90 -18.79 31.72
N THR A 394 -8.39 -18.62 32.94
CA THR A 394 -8.87 -17.62 33.91
C THR A 394 -8.53 -16.18 33.56
N LYS A 395 -7.71 -15.96 32.53
CA LYS A 395 -7.23 -14.65 32.09
C LYS A 395 -7.86 -14.23 30.75
N LEU A 396 -8.69 -15.05 30.10
CA LEU A 396 -9.38 -14.65 28.87
C LEU A 396 -10.24 -13.40 29.11
N ALA A 397 -10.05 -12.37 28.30
CA ALA A 397 -10.79 -11.11 28.44
C ALA A 397 -12.25 -11.21 28.02
N PHE A 398 -12.55 -12.11 27.08
CA PHE A 398 -13.88 -12.33 26.51
C PHE A 398 -14.18 -13.85 26.47
N PRO A 399 -14.45 -14.48 27.62
CA PRO A 399 -14.58 -15.93 27.73
C PRO A 399 -15.84 -16.51 27.06
N GLU A 400 -16.74 -15.66 26.57
CA GLU A 400 -17.96 -16.07 25.84
C GLU A 400 -17.86 -15.80 24.33
N ALA A 401 -16.94 -14.93 23.90
CA ALA A 401 -16.81 -14.55 22.50
C ALA A 401 -15.83 -15.48 21.77
N PRO A 402 -16.24 -16.11 20.65
CA PRO A 402 -15.34 -16.96 19.89
C PRO A 402 -14.21 -16.16 19.25
N CYS A 403 -13.05 -16.79 19.14
CA CYS A 403 -11.88 -16.31 18.39
C CYS A 403 -11.36 -17.47 17.54
N PHE A 404 -10.53 -17.20 16.52
CA PHE A 404 -9.88 -18.24 15.72
C PHE A 404 -8.48 -18.56 16.26
N ASN A 405 -7.48 -17.76 15.94
CA ASN A 405 -6.07 -17.96 16.31
C ASN A 405 -5.47 -16.75 17.03
N GLU A 406 -6.29 -15.79 17.45
CA GLU A 406 -5.87 -14.63 18.23
C GLU A 406 -6.64 -14.61 19.55
N VAL A 407 -5.93 -14.35 20.65
CA VAL A 407 -6.51 -14.37 22.00
C VAL A 407 -6.18 -13.07 22.70
N THR A 408 -7.20 -12.45 23.30
CA THR A 408 -6.99 -11.29 24.20
C THR A 408 -7.10 -11.74 25.65
N ILE A 409 -6.06 -11.45 26.43
CA ILE A 409 -6.00 -11.76 27.87
C ILE A 409 -5.96 -10.50 28.71
N VAL A 410 -6.49 -10.61 29.93
CA VAL A 410 -6.33 -9.63 30.99
C VAL A 410 -5.02 -9.90 31.72
N VAL A 411 -4.20 -8.87 31.88
CA VAL A 411 -2.97 -8.90 32.68
C VAL A 411 -3.02 -7.83 33.76
N ASP A 412 -2.05 -7.81 34.67
CA ASP A 412 -2.00 -6.78 35.71
C ASP A 412 -1.41 -5.47 35.17
N ASP A 413 -0.42 -5.57 34.25
CA ASP A 413 0.23 -4.47 33.55
C ASP A 413 0.67 -4.95 32.17
N ALA A 414 0.08 -4.37 31.11
CA ALA A 414 0.32 -4.77 29.72
C ALA A 414 1.77 -4.51 29.28
N LYS A 415 2.35 -3.38 29.69
CA LYS A 415 3.72 -3.00 29.32
C LYS A 415 4.73 -3.91 30.01
N ALA A 416 4.53 -4.19 31.30
CA ALA A 416 5.38 -5.12 32.04
C ALA A 416 5.30 -6.55 31.47
N PHE A 417 4.11 -6.99 31.04
CA PHE A 417 3.93 -8.29 30.38
C PHE A 417 4.72 -8.39 29.07
N ILE A 418 4.61 -7.37 28.21
CA ILE A 418 5.35 -7.32 26.93
C ILE A 418 6.86 -7.35 27.18
N GLU A 419 7.36 -6.58 28.14
CA GLU A 419 8.78 -6.56 28.48
C GLU A 419 9.28 -7.88 29.10
N LYS A 420 8.45 -8.54 29.90
CA LYS A 420 8.72 -9.90 30.40
C LYS A 420 8.84 -10.89 29.25
N GLY A 421 7.95 -10.80 28.26
CA GLY A 421 8.03 -11.55 27.01
C GLY A 421 9.34 -11.30 26.26
N ARG A 422 9.71 -10.02 26.08
CA ARG A 422 10.96 -9.63 25.41
C ARG A 422 12.19 -10.21 26.09
N THR A 423 12.22 -10.18 27.43
CA THR A 423 13.29 -10.78 28.25
C THR A 423 13.33 -12.31 28.11
N ALA A 424 12.17 -12.96 27.91
CA ALA A 424 12.05 -14.39 27.65
C ALA A 424 12.33 -14.77 26.18
N GLY A 425 12.69 -13.81 25.32
CA GLY A 425 12.99 -14.05 23.91
C GLY A 425 11.77 -14.08 22.99
N LEU A 426 10.65 -13.48 23.41
CA LEU A 426 9.38 -13.45 22.68
C LEU A 426 8.93 -12.02 22.40
N TRP A 427 8.26 -11.78 21.27
CA TRP A 427 7.36 -10.63 21.15
C TRP A 427 5.96 -11.09 21.56
N ALA A 428 5.64 -10.96 22.85
CA ALA A 428 4.53 -11.67 23.50
C ALA A 428 3.11 -11.16 23.18
N GLY A 429 2.96 -10.19 22.28
CA GLY A 429 1.66 -9.62 21.89
C GLY A 429 1.66 -8.09 21.84
N VAL A 430 0.46 -7.51 21.75
CA VAL A 430 0.23 -6.06 21.64
C VAL A 430 -0.63 -5.57 22.79
N ASP A 431 -0.27 -4.42 23.36
CA ASP A 431 -1.11 -3.72 24.34
C ASP A 431 -2.34 -3.16 23.65
N VAL A 432 -3.51 -3.69 24.01
CA VAL A 432 -4.81 -3.31 23.44
C VAL A 432 -5.74 -2.70 24.49
N SER A 433 -5.19 -2.29 25.63
CA SER A 433 -5.95 -1.75 26.77
C SER A 433 -6.83 -0.56 26.37
N ASP A 434 -6.31 0.32 25.51
CA ASP A 434 -7.02 1.53 25.06
C ASP A 434 -8.20 1.26 24.11
N ARG A 435 -8.35 0.02 23.60
CA ARG A 435 -9.44 -0.37 22.69
C ARG A 435 -10.75 -0.62 23.44
N VAL A 436 -10.67 -0.92 24.74
CA VAL A 436 -11.82 -1.19 25.59
C VAL A 436 -11.83 -0.21 26.76
N LYS A 437 -12.80 0.71 26.77
CA LYS A 437 -12.88 1.81 27.74
C LYS A 437 -13.46 1.38 29.09
N ASP A 438 -12.96 0.29 29.66
CA ASP A 438 -13.39 -0.24 30.96
C ASP A 438 -12.27 -0.36 32.00
N GLY A 439 -11.05 0.05 31.63
CA GLY A 439 -9.90 0.14 32.53
C GLY A 439 -9.10 -1.15 32.70
N ARG A 440 -9.47 -2.25 32.02
CA ARG A 440 -8.67 -3.48 32.00
C ARG A 440 -7.33 -3.25 31.29
N GLN A 441 -6.30 -3.96 31.76
CA GLN A 441 -5.02 -4.06 31.04
C GLN A 441 -5.08 -5.31 30.16
N LEU A 442 -5.00 -5.12 28.85
CA LEU A 442 -5.29 -6.15 27.86
C LEU A 442 -4.10 -6.35 26.93
N VAL A 443 -3.77 -7.60 26.66
CA VAL A 443 -2.77 -7.98 25.65
C VAL A 443 -3.42 -8.90 24.63
N LYS A 444 -3.36 -8.52 23.35
CA LYS A 444 -3.73 -9.39 22.23
C LYS A 444 -2.53 -10.19 21.76
N ILE A 445 -2.73 -11.49 21.57
CA ILE A 445 -1.69 -12.47 21.25
C ILE A 445 -2.15 -13.25 20.02
N SER A 446 -1.31 -13.30 18.99
CA SER A 446 -1.62 -13.93 17.71
C SER A 446 -0.78 -15.20 17.51
N PHE A 447 -1.39 -16.25 16.96
CA PHE A 447 -0.78 -17.56 16.73
C PHE A 447 -0.87 -17.98 15.26
N SER A 448 0.19 -18.56 14.73
CA SER A 448 0.31 -19.02 13.34
C SER A 448 1.10 -20.33 13.26
N ASP A 449 1.54 -20.70 12.07
CA ASP A 449 2.40 -21.85 11.82
C ASP A 449 3.89 -21.56 12.05
N ARG A 450 4.26 -20.34 12.45
CA ARG A 450 5.65 -19.96 12.72
C ARG A 450 6.11 -20.28 14.14
N GLN A 451 5.22 -20.26 15.12
CA GLN A 451 5.60 -20.49 16.51
C GLN A 451 5.70 -22.00 16.78
N SER A 452 6.79 -22.41 17.42
CA SER A 452 6.97 -23.79 17.87
C SER A 452 6.16 -24.08 19.15
N GLU A 453 6.01 -25.35 19.50
CA GLU A 453 5.38 -25.72 20.79
C GLU A 453 6.18 -25.18 21.97
N GLU A 454 7.51 -25.09 21.83
CA GLU A 454 8.40 -24.52 22.84
C GLU A 454 8.13 -23.03 23.05
N ASP A 455 7.89 -22.27 21.98
CA ASP A 455 7.58 -20.85 22.07
C ASP A 455 6.24 -20.62 22.78
N VAL A 456 5.22 -21.43 22.47
CA VAL A 456 3.93 -21.39 23.15
C VAL A 456 4.07 -21.79 24.62
N ALA A 457 4.88 -22.80 24.94
CA ALA A 457 5.17 -23.19 26.31
C ALA A 457 5.88 -22.07 27.08
N LYS A 458 6.87 -21.39 26.47
CA LYS A 458 7.53 -20.21 27.06
C LYS A 458 6.52 -19.10 27.32
N LEU A 459 5.64 -18.80 26.36
CA LEU A 459 4.59 -17.79 26.53
C LEU A 459 3.63 -18.15 27.69
N ALA A 460 3.22 -19.42 27.77
CA ALA A 460 2.37 -19.89 28.86
C ALA A 460 3.02 -19.71 30.24
N THR A 461 4.34 -19.85 30.37
CA THR A 461 5.03 -19.63 31.65
C THR A 461 5.00 -18.17 32.11
N ILE A 462 4.90 -17.20 31.20
CA ILE A 462 4.94 -15.78 31.58
C ILE A 462 3.58 -15.21 31.98
N VAL A 463 2.46 -15.82 31.57
CA VAL A 463 1.08 -15.36 31.86
C VAL A 463 0.64 -15.62 33.30
N ASP A 464 1.22 -16.62 33.96
CA ASP A 464 0.87 -17.02 35.33
C ASP A 464 -0.65 -17.29 35.50
N GLY A 465 -1.22 -18.03 34.54
CA GLY A 465 -2.64 -18.41 34.50
C GLY A 465 -2.91 -19.80 35.11
N ALA A 466 -4.17 -20.06 35.48
CA ALA A 466 -4.58 -21.39 35.91
C ALA A 466 -4.83 -22.29 34.69
N LYS A 467 -4.38 -23.54 34.79
CA LYS A 467 -4.64 -24.57 33.78
C LYS A 467 -6.10 -25.04 33.81
N GLY A 468 -6.61 -25.48 32.67
CA GLY A 468 -7.83 -26.30 32.59
C GLY A 468 -9.09 -25.60 32.09
N GLY A 469 -8.97 -24.69 31.14
CA GLY A 469 -10.12 -24.24 30.34
C GLY A 469 -9.82 -24.36 28.85
N SER A 470 -10.75 -23.94 28.00
CA SER A 470 -10.62 -24.01 26.54
C SER A 470 -11.09 -22.71 25.92
N LEU A 471 -10.72 -22.45 24.66
CA LEU A 471 -11.34 -21.38 23.90
C LEU A 471 -12.83 -21.65 23.70
N PRO A 472 -13.66 -20.60 23.57
CA PRO A 472 -15.06 -20.76 23.19
C PRO A 472 -15.17 -21.48 21.85
N LEU A 473 -16.21 -22.31 21.71
CA LEU A 473 -16.48 -23.01 20.46
C LEU A 473 -16.89 -21.99 19.38
N ILE A 474 -16.32 -22.14 18.20
CA ILE A 474 -16.74 -21.35 17.03
C ILE A 474 -18.08 -21.92 16.53
N PRO A 475 -19.13 -21.10 16.39
CA PRO A 475 -20.39 -21.53 15.80
C PRO A 475 -20.17 -22.12 14.40
N ILE A 476 -20.81 -23.26 14.11
CA ILE A 476 -20.65 -23.96 12.84
C ILE A 476 -21.00 -23.08 11.63
N GLU A 477 -21.93 -22.14 11.82
CA GLU A 477 -22.39 -21.21 10.78
C GLU A 477 -21.31 -20.19 10.37
N LEU A 478 -20.31 -19.95 11.23
CA LEU A 478 -19.17 -19.07 10.94
C LEU A 478 -18.00 -19.82 10.28
N LEU A 479 -18.04 -21.15 10.28
CA LEU A 479 -17.01 -21.99 9.68
C LEU A 479 -17.30 -22.25 8.20
N ARG A 480 -16.23 -22.39 7.42
CA ARG A 480 -16.31 -22.67 6.00
C ARG A 480 -16.91 -24.06 5.76
N GLY A 481 -18.00 -24.12 4.99
CA GLY A 481 -18.66 -25.39 4.68
C GLY A 481 -18.02 -26.20 3.55
N LYS A 482 -17.35 -25.54 2.60
CA LYS A 482 -16.72 -26.19 1.41
C LYS A 482 -15.31 -25.67 1.18
N ALA A 483 -14.41 -26.56 0.79
CA ALA A 483 -13.04 -26.19 0.43
C ALA A 483 -13.02 -25.11 -0.68
N PRO A 484 -12.05 -24.17 -0.67
CA PRO A 484 -11.90 -23.16 -1.71
C PRO A 484 -11.74 -23.72 -3.12
N MET A 485 -11.21 -24.94 -3.28
CA MET A 485 -10.85 -25.54 -4.56
C MET A 485 -9.60 -24.91 -5.20
N ILE A 486 -8.64 -24.47 -4.39
CA ILE A 486 -7.33 -24.01 -4.87
C ILE A 486 -6.45 -25.23 -5.16
N PRO A 487 -5.98 -25.42 -6.41
CA PRO A 487 -5.13 -26.54 -6.76
C PRO A 487 -3.74 -26.42 -6.11
N ALA A 488 -3.15 -27.57 -5.78
CA ALA A 488 -1.77 -27.66 -5.32
C ALA A 488 -0.87 -28.18 -6.47
N PHE A 489 0.28 -27.54 -6.66
CA PHE A 489 1.29 -27.95 -7.64
C PHE A 489 2.65 -28.15 -6.95
N SER A 490 3.49 -29.01 -7.51
CA SER A 490 4.83 -29.20 -6.95
C SER A 490 5.70 -27.96 -7.17
N GLN A 491 6.67 -27.75 -6.27
CA GLN A 491 7.60 -26.64 -6.39
C GLN A 491 8.34 -26.64 -7.74
N ALA A 492 8.78 -27.80 -8.22
CA ALA A 492 9.49 -27.91 -9.50
C ALA A 492 8.61 -27.54 -10.72
N GLU A 493 7.33 -27.93 -10.69
CA GLU A 493 6.36 -27.54 -11.73
C GLU A 493 6.14 -26.02 -11.72
N LEU A 494 5.93 -25.42 -10.53
CA LEU A 494 5.73 -23.97 -10.42
C LEU A 494 6.98 -23.18 -10.79
N GLN A 495 8.16 -23.62 -10.38
CA GLN A 495 9.43 -23.00 -10.77
C GLN A 495 9.56 -22.95 -12.29
N THR A 496 9.35 -24.10 -12.95
CA THR A 496 9.39 -24.20 -14.42
C THR A 496 8.32 -23.32 -15.07
N TYR A 497 7.11 -23.30 -14.51
CA TYR A 497 5.99 -22.54 -15.05
C TYR A 497 6.20 -21.03 -14.93
N TYR A 498 6.59 -20.53 -13.76
CA TYR A 498 6.86 -19.10 -13.54
C TYR A 498 8.08 -18.63 -14.31
N GLN A 499 9.12 -19.47 -14.47
CA GLN A 499 10.25 -19.16 -15.35
C GLN A 499 9.77 -18.92 -16.79
N ARG A 500 8.91 -19.81 -17.30
CA ARG A 500 8.29 -19.66 -18.63
C ARG A 500 7.40 -18.42 -18.71
N LEU A 501 6.69 -18.05 -17.64
CA LEU A 501 5.94 -16.78 -17.61
C LEU A 501 6.89 -15.57 -17.72
N GLY A 502 8.04 -15.60 -17.04
CA GLY A 502 9.07 -14.58 -17.20
C GLY A 502 9.54 -14.41 -18.65
N GLU A 503 9.72 -15.52 -19.39
CA GLU A 503 10.09 -15.49 -20.82
C GLU A 503 9.02 -14.87 -21.74
N LEU A 504 7.78 -14.72 -21.26
CA LEU A 504 6.69 -14.06 -21.98
C LEU A 504 6.63 -12.54 -21.75
N ASN A 505 7.62 -11.99 -21.01
CA ASN A 505 7.76 -10.57 -20.77
C ASN A 505 8.98 -9.99 -21.49
N VAL A 506 8.86 -8.74 -21.95
CA VAL A 506 10.00 -7.90 -22.27
C VAL A 506 10.26 -6.96 -21.08
N SER A 507 11.51 -6.90 -20.64
CA SER A 507 11.95 -6.14 -19.46
C SER A 507 13.24 -5.34 -19.74
N PRO A 508 13.65 -4.44 -18.83
CA PRO A 508 14.94 -3.75 -18.90
C PRO A 508 16.17 -4.67 -18.90
N ASP A 509 16.01 -5.91 -18.43
CA ASP A 509 17.06 -6.93 -18.48
C ASP A 509 17.26 -7.48 -19.91
N ASP A 510 16.22 -7.47 -20.74
CA ASP A 510 16.28 -8.01 -22.11
C ASP A 510 16.76 -6.97 -23.14
N ALA A 511 16.26 -5.75 -23.05
CA ALA A 511 16.47 -4.72 -24.06
C ALA A 511 16.26 -3.30 -23.51
N CYS A 512 16.57 -2.29 -24.34
CA CYS A 512 16.16 -0.92 -24.04
C CYS A 512 14.63 -0.87 -23.90
N TYR A 513 14.15 -0.35 -22.78
CA TYR A 513 12.74 -0.27 -22.43
C TYR A 513 12.34 1.21 -22.22
N PRO A 514 12.24 2.03 -23.30
CA PRO A 514 12.26 3.49 -23.20
C PRO A 514 10.89 4.10 -22.88
N LEU A 515 10.27 3.69 -21.77
CA LEU A 515 9.04 4.32 -21.29
C LEU A 515 9.35 5.68 -20.64
N GLY A 516 8.91 6.76 -21.29
CA GLY A 516 8.94 8.11 -20.74
C GLY A 516 8.19 8.18 -19.39
N SER A 517 8.67 9.05 -18.49
CA SER A 517 8.15 9.19 -17.11
C SER A 517 8.27 7.94 -16.21
N CYS A 518 8.86 6.84 -16.68
CA CYS A 518 9.02 5.60 -15.91
C CYS A 518 10.45 5.33 -15.45
N THR A 519 11.45 5.95 -16.08
CA THR A 519 12.89 5.80 -15.74
C THR A 519 13.29 4.34 -15.61
N MET A 520 13.20 3.59 -16.71
CA MET A 520 13.44 2.15 -16.78
C MET A 520 14.95 1.87 -16.77
N LYS A 521 15.58 2.18 -15.63
CA LYS A 521 17.01 2.03 -15.38
C LYS A 521 17.35 0.61 -14.94
N TYR A 522 18.64 0.34 -14.80
CA TYR A 522 19.08 -0.91 -14.22
C TYR A 522 18.69 -1.01 -12.74
N ASN A 523 18.16 -2.17 -12.34
CA ASN A 523 17.91 -2.54 -10.96
C ASN A 523 19.03 -3.48 -10.50
N PRO A 524 20.00 -3.03 -9.69
CA PRO A 524 21.10 -3.87 -9.23
C PRO A 524 20.60 -5.06 -8.43
N ALA A 525 21.11 -6.26 -8.72
CA ALA A 525 20.78 -7.48 -7.98
C ALA A 525 21.25 -7.41 -6.52
N LEU A 526 22.23 -6.55 -6.23
CA LEU A 526 22.65 -6.22 -4.87
C LEU A 526 21.49 -5.66 -4.02
N ASN A 527 20.60 -4.88 -4.62
CA ASN A 527 19.45 -4.32 -3.90
C ASN A 527 18.45 -5.41 -3.53
N GLU A 528 18.17 -6.32 -4.46
CA GLU A 528 17.28 -7.47 -4.24
C GLU A 528 17.85 -8.39 -3.17
N TRP A 529 19.16 -8.67 -3.19
CA TRP A 529 19.84 -9.40 -2.12
C TRP A 529 19.67 -8.73 -0.76
N ALA A 530 19.90 -7.42 -0.68
CA ALA A 530 19.82 -6.69 0.57
C ALA A 530 18.38 -6.69 1.14
N ALA A 531 17.36 -6.62 0.27
CA ALA A 531 15.96 -6.68 0.66
C ALA A 531 15.52 -8.08 1.16
N ASP A 532 16.18 -9.16 0.70
CA ASP A 532 15.88 -10.55 1.07
C ASP A 532 16.56 -10.98 2.39
N LEU A 533 17.36 -10.12 2.98
CA LEU A 533 18.08 -10.40 4.22
C LEU A 533 17.11 -10.68 5.40
N PRO A 534 17.26 -11.79 6.15
CA PRO A 534 16.32 -12.20 7.20
C PRO A 534 16.11 -11.15 8.29
N GLY A 535 17.14 -10.38 8.63
CA GLY A 535 17.00 -9.32 9.62
C GLY A 535 16.04 -8.21 9.19
N PHE A 536 15.71 -8.09 7.90
CA PHE A 536 14.67 -7.19 7.39
C PHE A 536 13.34 -7.90 7.11
N THR A 537 13.36 -9.09 6.51
CA THR A 537 12.12 -9.77 6.09
C THR A 537 11.28 -10.28 7.27
N ASP A 538 11.92 -10.70 8.36
CA ASP A 538 11.23 -11.17 9.58
C ASP A 538 10.96 -10.05 10.61
N ALA A 539 11.29 -8.79 10.30
CA ALA A 539 11.11 -7.68 11.21
C ALA A 539 9.63 -7.27 11.28
N HIS A 540 8.96 -7.38 12.44
CA HIS A 540 7.57 -6.93 12.58
C HIS A 540 7.50 -5.40 12.83
N PRO A 541 6.64 -4.62 12.15
CA PRO A 541 6.58 -3.15 12.31
C PRO A 541 6.21 -2.67 13.72
N GLN A 542 5.44 -3.48 14.46
CA GLN A 542 5.07 -3.19 15.85
C GLN A 542 6.02 -3.82 16.89
N ALA A 543 7.12 -4.45 16.46
CA ALA A 543 8.12 -4.95 17.40
C ALA A 543 8.78 -3.77 18.16
N PRO A 544 9.30 -3.99 19.39
CA PRO A 544 9.95 -2.93 20.16
C PRO A 544 11.07 -2.25 19.35
N ALA A 545 11.10 -0.92 19.34
CA ALA A 545 12.11 -0.17 18.59
C ALA A 545 13.55 -0.57 18.97
N ALA A 546 13.79 -0.98 20.21
CA ALA A 546 15.09 -1.48 20.69
C ALA A 546 15.54 -2.77 19.98
N ASP A 547 14.62 -3.58 19.46
CA ASP A 547 14.91 -4.80 18.70
C ASP A 547 15.00 -4.50 17.17
N MET A 548 14.69 -3.30 16.69
CA MET A 548 14.57 -2.95 15.25
C MET A 548 15.54 -1.84 14.81
N GLN A 549 16.71 -1.73 15.45
CA GLN A 549 17.65 -0.64 15.20
C GLN A 549 18.25 -0.65 13.79
N GLY A 550 18.38 -1.80 13.15
CA GLY A 550 18.83 -1.92 11.77
C GLY A 550 17.83 -1.31 10.78
N CYS A 551 16.54 -1.63 10.91
CA CYS A 551 15.49 -1.02 10.09
C CYS A 551 15.43 0.50 10.30
N LEU A 552 15.51 0.95 11.55
CA LEU A 552 15.47 2.38 11.90
C LEU A 552 16.69 3.15 11.37
N GLU A 553 17.88 2.53 11.35
CA GLU A 553 19.07 3.10 10.72
C GLU A 553 18.87 3.31 9.22
N VAL A 554 18.33 2.33 8.49
CA VAL A 554 18.02 2.47 7.06
C VAL A 554 17.06 3.63 6.82
N LEU A 555 15.98 3.73 7.60
CA LEU A 555 15.00 4.83 7.45
C LEU A 555 15.64 6.19 7.72
N TYR A 556 16.43 6.30 8.80
CA TYR A 556 17.12 7.53 9.17
C TYR A 556 18.13 7.96 8.10
N ASP A 557 18.96 7.04 7.63
CA ASP A 557 19.97 7.32 6.60
C ASP A 557 19.31 7.78 5.29
N VAL A 558 18.21 7.13 4.87
CA VAL A 558 17.41 7.56 3.71
C VAL A 558 16.89 8.98 3.90
N GLN A 559 16.36 9.31 5.08
CA GLN A 559 15.86 10.66 5.36
C GLN A 559 16.98 11.71 5.25
N GLU A 560 18.14 11.47 5.86
CA GLU A 560 19.25 12.41 5.83
C GLU A 560 19.86 12.57 4.43
N TRP A 561 20.00 11.47 3.67
CA TRP A 561 20.51 11.53 2.30
C TRP A 561 19.55 12.30 1.39
N PHE A 562 18.25 12.06 1.49
CA PHE A 562 17.27 12.76 0.66
C PHE A 562 17.13 14.24 1.04
N LYS A 563 17.25 14.59 2.32
CA LYS A 563 17.37 16.01 2.73
C LYS A 563 18.57 16.68 2.05
N ALA A 564 19.74 16.04 2.06
CA ALA A 564 20.93 16.58 1.41
C ALA A 564 20.75 16.71 -0.11
N ILE A 565 20.18 15.70 -0.76
CA ILE A 565 19.96 15.67 -2.23
C ILE A 565 18.95 16.73 -2.66
N THR A 566 17.86 16.90 -1.91
CA THR A 566 16.76 17.79 -2.28
C THR A 566 16.95 19.23 -1.79
N GLY A 567 17.74 19.44 -0.72
CA GLY A 567 17.83 20.74 -0.04
C GLY A 567 16.66 21.01 0.93
N LEU A 568 15.65 20.14 0.99
CA LEU A 568 14.48 20.32 1.84
C LEU A 568 14.76 19.95 3.30
N PRO A 569 14.03 20.53 4.28
CA PRO A 569 14.37 20.40 5.69
C PRO A 569 14.03 19.02 6.30
N ALA A 570 13.14 18.24 5.69
CA ALA A 570 12.67 16.98 6.24
C ALA A 570 12.15 16.01 5.16
N VAL A 571 12.13 14.72 5.49
CA VAL A 571 11.62 13.63 4.65
C VAL A 571 10.76 12.70 5.49
N THR A 572 9.62 12.28 4.94
CA THR A 572 8.83 11.15 5.47
C THR A 572 8.95 9.95 4.54
N THR A 573 9.10 8.76 5.11
CA THR A 573 9.21 7.47 4.39
C THR A 573 7.89 6.71 4.36
N GLN A 574 6.81 7.27 4.94
CA GLN A 574 5.51 6.63 5.04
C GLN A 574 4.79 6.42 3.68
N PRO A 575 4.83 7.34 2.70
CA PRO A 575 4.06 7.16 1.47
C PRO A 575 4.61 6.02 0.60
N VAL A 576 3.79 4.97 0.40
CA VAL A 576 4.19 3.76 -0.33
C VAL A 576 4.19 3.89 -1.86
N ALA A 577 3.74 5.02 -2.40
CA ALA A 577 3.72 5.29 -3.84
C ALA A 577 3.76 6.78 -4.15
N GLY A 578 4.06 7.15 -5.41
CA GLY A 578 4.11 8.54 -5.84
C GLY A 578 2.78 9.29 -5.63
N ALA A 579 1.65 8.66 -5.98
CA ALA A 579 0.32 9.23 -5.76
C ALA A 579 -0.01 9.42 -4.27
N GLN A 580 0.50 8.56 -3.38
CA GLN A 580 0.41 8.76 -1.92
C GLN A 580 1.30 9.92 -1.46
N GLY A 581 2.50 10.08 -2.04
CA GLY A 581 3.37 11.22 -1.78
C GLY A 581 2.73 12.57 -2.19
N GLU A 582 2.05 12.60 -3.33
CA GLU A 582 1.21 13.74 -3.75
C GLU A 582 0.12 14.05 -2.73
N LEU A 583 -0.56 13.02 -2.22
CA LEU A 583 -1.65 13.19 -1.28
C LEU A 583 -1.13 13.74 0.05
N VAL A 584 -0.02 13.20 0.56
CA VAL A 584 0.64 13.73 1.76
C VAL A 584 1.06 15.19 1.55
N GLY A 585 1.61 15.54 0.39
CA GLY A 585 1.95 16.93 0.05
C GLY A 585 0.75 17.87 0.16
N LEU A 586 -0.38 17.53 -0.48
CA LEU A 586 -1.59 18.36 -0.43
C LEU A 586 -2.24 18.40 0.97
N LYS A 587 -2.26 17.27 1.69
CA LYS A 587 -2.78 17.23 3.07
C LYS A 587 -1.91 18.09 4.01
N LEU A 588 -0.59 18.13 3.80
CA LEU A 588 0.31 19.04 4.53
C LEU A 588 0.01 20.50 4.19
N PHE A 589 -0.26 20.85 2.93
CA PHE A 589 -0.64 22.23 2.56
C PHE A 589 -1.96 22.65 3.22
N GLN A 590 -2.98 21.79 3.20
CA GLN A 590 -4.25 22.02 3.90
C GLN A 590 -4.03 22.19 5.40
N ALA A 591 -3.23 21.33 6.04
CA ALA A 591 -2.90 21.44 7.45
C ALA A 591 -2.14 22.75 7.78
N TYR A 592 -1.21 23.16 6.92
CA TYR A 592 -0.48 24.42 7.03
C TYR A 592 -1.43 25.62 7.02
N HIS A 593 -2.33 25.71 6.04
CA HIS A 593 -3.29 26.81 5.96
C HIS A 593 -4.31 26.78 7.10
N ARG A 594 -4.84 25.60 7.46
CA ARG A 594 -5.76 25.45 8.60
C ARG A 594 -5.14 25.94 9.90
N LYS A 595 -3.89 25.59 10.18
CA LYS A 595 -3.15 26.06 11.38
C LYS A 595 -3.03 27.59 11.43
N ARG A 596 -3.07 28.26 10.28
CA ARG A 596 -2.97 29.73 10.15
C ARG A 596 -4.32 30.44 10.08
N GLY A 597 -5.43 29.71 10.19
CA GLY A 597 -6.78 30.27 10.01
C GLY A 597 -7.14 30.56 8.54
N GLU A 598 -6.40 29.99 7.60
CA GLU A 598 -6.53 30.23 6.15
C GLU A 598 -7.24 29.06 5.44
N ALA A 599 -8.12 28.34 6.13
CA ALA A 599 -8.85 27.18 5.58
C ALA A 599 -9.81 27.53 4.41
N HIS A 600 -10.00 28.81 4.11
CA HIS A 600 -10.73 29.28 2.93
C HIS A 600 -9.95 29.10 1.62
N ARG A 601 -8.67 28.71 1.69
CA ARG A 601 -7.84 28.41 0.52
C ARG A 601 -8.20 27.05 -0.06
N ASP A 602 -9.12 27.06 -1.01
CA ASP A 602 -9.77 25.88 -1.59
C ASP A 602 -9.53 25.72 -3.10
N VAL A 603 -8.48 26.36 -3.62
CA VAL A 603 -8.04 26.27 -5.01
C VAL A 603 -6.62 25.72 -5.12
N VAL A 604 -6.39 24.81 -6.06
CA VAL A 604 -5.06 24.33 -6.45
C VAL A 604 -4.82 24.52 -7.94
N PHE A 605 -3.65 25.05 -8.30
CA PHE A 605 -3.26 25.23 -9.69
C PHE A 605 -2.56 23.96 -10.20
N ILE A 606 -2.98 23.46 -11.36
CA ILE A 606 -2.39 22.26 -11.99
C ILE A 606 -2.22 22.53 -13.50
N PRO A 607 -1.00 22.47 -14.05
CA PRO A 607 -0.78 22.53 -15.49
C PRO A 607 -1.56 21.47 -16.25
N ARG A 608 -2.12 21.81 -17.41
CA ARG A 608 -2.89 20.87 -18.26
C ARG A 608 -2.06 19.64 -18.65
N SER A 609 -0.75 19.83 -18.81
CA SER A 609 0.27 18.84 -19.10
C SER A 609 0.62 17.91 -17.93
N ALA A 610 0.24 18.23 -16.69
CA ALA A 610 0.57 17.41 -15.51
C ALA A 610 0.09 15.96 -15.63
N HIS A 611 0.73 15.06 -14.88
CA HIS A 611 0.34 13.66 -14.84
C HIS A 611 -1.09 13.49 -14.29
N GLY A 612 -1.79 12.42 -14.70
CA GLY A 612 -3.18 12.19 -14.31
C GLY A 612 -3.38 12.01 -12.80
N THR A 613 -2.33 11.55 -12.08
CA THR A 613 -2.33 11.42 -10.62
C THR A 613 -2.50 12.75 -9.92
N ASN A 614 -1.87 13.84 -10.39
CA ASN A 614 -2.02 15.17 -9.76
C ASN A 614 -3.49 15.59 -9.65
N PHE A 615 -4.26 15.38 -10.73
CA PHE A 615 -5.69 15.68 -10.77
C PHE A 615 -6.50 14.77 -9.85
N ALA A 616 -6.26 13.45 -9.93
CA ALA A 616 -6.96 12.47 -9.12
C ALA A 616 -6.66 12.65 -7.61
N THR A 617 -5.41 12.95 -7.27
CA THR A 617 -4.95 13.23 -5.91
C THR A 617 -5.56 14.52 -5.36
N ALA A 618 -5.60 15.60 -6.16
CA ALA A 618 -6.30 16.82 -5.75
C ALA A 618 -7.78 16.57 -5.47
N SER A 619 -8.47 15.81 -6.34
CA SER A 619 -9.84 15.37 -6.08
C SER A 619 -9.98 14.56 -4.78
N MET A 620 -9.10 13.57 -4.58
CA MET A 620 -9.07 12.73 -3.38
C MET A 620 -8.80 13.53 -2.10
N ALA A 621 -8.00 14.60 -2.18
CA ALA A 621 -7.74 15.52 -1.08
C ALA A 621 -8.91 16.45 -0.75
N GLY A 622 -10.03 16.40 -1.49
CA GLY A 622 -11.19 17.27 -1.30
C GLY A 622 -11.21 18.52 -2.19
N LEU A 623 -10.23 18.67 -3.08
CA LEU A 623 -10.11 19.79 -4.02
C LEU A 623 -10.68 19.45 -5.41
N ALA A 624 -11.68 18.57 -5.48
CA ALA A 624 -12.34 18.22 -6.73
C ALA A 624 -12.97 19.46 -7.40
N THR A 625 -12.85 19.56 -8.72
CA THR A 625 -13.41 20.66 -9.52
C THR A 625 -14.92 20.80 -9.26
N GLY A 626 -15.34 21.96 -8.76
CA GLY A 626 -16.74 22.17 -8.40
C GLY A 626 -17.11 23.64 -8.25
N LYS A 627 -18.32 23.88 -7.73
CA LYS A 627 -18.79 25.22 -7.33
C LYS A 627 -19.37 25.19 -5.92
N VAL A 628 -19.00 26.17 -5.11
CA VAL A 628 -19.62 26.45 -3.79
C VAL A 628 -20.12 27.88 -3.82
N ASP A 629 -21.40 28.08 -3.48
CA ASP A 629 -22.08 29.38 -3.54
C ASP A 629 -21.91 30.11 -4.89
N GLY A 630 -21.92 29.33 -5.98
CA GLY A 630 -21.75 29.83 -7.35
C GLY A 630 -20.31 30.16 -7.76
N LYS A 631 -19.36 30.17 -6.81
CA LYS A 631 -17.92 30.36 -7.07
C LYS A 631 -17.25 29.04 -7.37
N MET A 632 -16.35 29.02 -8.33
CA MET A 632 -15.54 27.84 -8.63
C MET A 632 -14.61 27.52 -7.44
N ARG A 633 -14.42 26.23 -7.16
CA ARG A 633 -13.46 25.68 -6.20
C ARG A 633 -12.70 24.49 -6.81
N GLY A 634 -11.60 24.10 -6.18
CA GLY A 634 -10.83 22.92 -6.54
C GLY A 634 -9.76 23.20 -7.58
N ILE A 635 -9.67 22.35 -8.60
CA ILE A 635 -8.61 22.39 -9.60
C ILE A 635 -8.81 23.55 -10.58
N VAL A 636 -7.80 24.41 -10.69
CA VAL A 636 -7.66 25.43 -11.73
C VAL A 636 -6.56 25.00 -12.66
N LEU A 637 -6.92 24.73 -13.91
CA LEU A 637 -5.95 24.36 -14.94
C LEU A 637 -5.04 25.55 -15.22
N LEU A 638 -3.74 25.35 -15.42
CA LEU A 638 -2.86 26.32 -16.08
C LEU A 638 -2.70 25.90 -17.55
N GLU A 639 -2.79 26.84 -18.46
CA GLU A 639 -2.55 26.57 -19.88
C GLU A 639 -1.05 26.48 -20.18
N ASP A 640 -0.72 25.69 -21.20
CA ASP A 640 0.64 25.59 -21.71
C ASP A 640 0.83 26.62 -22.85
N GLY A 641 2.00 27.25 -22.92
CA GLY A 641 2.42 28.11 -24.01
C GLY A 641 2.77 27.32 -25.28
N GLU A 642 3.09 28.03 -26.37
CA GLU A 642 3.43 27.40 -27.66
C GLU A 642 4.69 26.52 -27.59
N ASP A 643 5.59 26.78 -26.65
CA ASP A 643 6.81 26.02 -26.43
C ASP A 643 6.62 24.81 -25.48
N GLY A 644 5.40 24.58 -24.99
CA GLY A 644 5.05 23.47 -24.10
C GLY A 644 5.41 23.68 -22.62
N ARG A 645 5.77 24.90 -22.21
CA ARG A 645 5.94 25.32 -20.81
C ARG A 645 4.66 25.98 -20.28
N ILE A 646 4.60 26.27 -18.98
CA ILE A 646 3.48 27.01 -18.39
C ILE A 646 3.37 28.42 -19.01
N ASP A 647 2.19 28.81 -19.49
CA ASP A 647 1.94 30.18 -19.97
C ASP A 647 1.88 31.15 -18.78
N LEU A 648 2.90 32.00 -18.65
CA LEU A 648 2.99 33.00 -17.59
C LEU A 648 1.85 34.03 -17.61
N ALA A 649 1.32 34.40 -18.78
CA ALA A 649 0.24 35.37 -18.86
C ALA A 649 -1.07 34.78 -18.34
N ASP A 650 -1.34 33.52 -18.68
CA ASP A 650 -2.48 32.76 -18.13
C ASP A 650 -2.32 32.50 -16.63
N PHE A 651 -1.12 32.13 -16.17
CA PHE A 651 -0.80 31.97 -14.76
C PHE A 651 -1.06 33.27 -13.97
N GLU A 652 -0.56 34.42 -14.43
CA GLU A 652 -0.77 35.70 -13.75
C GLU A 652 -2.24 36.10 -13.69
N LYS A 653 -3.00 35.84 -14.76
CA LYS A 653 -4.44 36.06 -14.79
C LYS A 653 -5.15 35.21 -13.73
N LYS A 654 -4.83 33.92 -13.66
CA LYS A 654 -5.43 32.99 -12.68
C LYS A 654 -5.01 33.34 -11.26
N LEU A 655 -3.77 33.76 -11.05
CA LEU A 655 -3.29 34.23 -9.75
C LEU A 655 -4.05 35.49 -9.30
N ALA A 656 -4.31 36.43 -10.21
CA ALA A 656 -5.11 37.62 -9.89
C ALA A 656 -6.57 37.28 -9.54
N GLU A 657 -7.14 36.22 -10.13
CA GLU A 657 -8.52 35.79 -9.89
C GLU A 657 -8.67 34.93 -8.63
N PHE A 658 -7.71 34.03 -8.36
CA PHE A 658 -7.82 32.99 -7.32
C PHE A 658 -6.78 33.08 -6.20
N GLY A 659 -5.82 34.01 -6.26
CA GLY A 659 -4.67 34.09 -5.34
C GLY A 659 -5.05 34.09 -3.85
N ASP A 660 -6.09 34.84 -3.48
CA ASP A 660 -6.60 34.89 -2.10
C ASP A 660 -7.14 33.53 -1.59
N ARG A 661 -7.49 32.62 -2.51
CA ARG A 661 -7.99 31.27 -2.22
C ARG A 661 -7.00 30.17 -2.60
N LEU A 662 -5.79 30.53 -3.01
CA LEU A 662 -4.78 29.57 -3.48
C LEU A 662 -4.21 28.79 -2.29
N CYS A 663 -4.43 27.48 -2.28
CA CYS A 663 -3.78 26.51 -1.40
C CYS A 663 -2.37 26.19 -1.92
N GLY A 664 -2.23 25.98 -3.23
CA GLY A 664 -0.92 25.79 -3.84
C GLY A 664 -0.96 25.49 -5.32
N VAL A 665 0.21 25.17 -5.88
CA VAL A 665 0.39 24.71 -7.26
C VAL A 665 1.07 23.34 -7.25
N MET A 666 0.70 22.47 -8.20
CA MET A 666 1.38 21.19 -8.45
C MET A 666 2.10 21.26 -9.80
N ILE A 667 3.43 21.24 -9.80
CA ILE A 667 4.25 21.37 -11.02
C ILE A 667 5.19 20.17 -11.13
N THR A 668 5.27 19.54 -12.29
CA THR A 668 6.33 18.58 -12.60
C THR A 668 7.50 19.33 -13.24
N ASN A 669 8.73 19.18 -12.74
CA ASN A 669 9.90 19.83 -13.34
C ASN A 669 11.13 18.89 -13.39
N PRO A 670 11.69 18.57 -14.58
CA PRO A 670 11.17 18.87 -15.92
C PRO A 670 9.71 18.45 -16.10
N ASN A 671 8.96 19.18 -16.92
CA ASN A 671 7.56 18.88 -17.17
C ASN A 671 7.38 17.55 -17.92
N THR A 672 6.12 17.13 -18.10
CA THR A 672 5.79 15.82 -18.68
C THR A 672 6.18 15.67 -20.15
N CYS A 673 6.46 16.77 -20.85
CA CYS A 673 7.05 16.78 -22.20
C CYS A 673 8.59 16.63 -22.19
N GLY A 674 9.21 16.60 -21.00
CA GLY A 674 10.66 16.53 -20.85
C GLY A 674 11.36 17.89 -20.97
N LEU A 675 10.61 19.00 -20.87
CA LEU A 675 11.14 20.36 -20.93
C LEU A 675 11.31 20.92 -19.51
N PHE A 676 12.37 21.69 -19.29
CA PHE A 676 12.54 22.43 -18.05
C PHE A 676 11.66 23.68 -18.05
N GLU A 677 10.95 23.90 -16.96
CA GLU A 677 10.24 25.14 -16.68
C GLU A 677 11.27 26.23 -16.31
N THR A 678 11.66 27.06 -17.27
CA THR A 678 12.71 28.08 -17.10
C THR A 678 12.33 29.15 -16.08
N ASP A 679 11.04 29.39 -15.92
CA ASP A 679 10.46 30.40 -15.05
C ASP A 679 9.96 29.82 -13.72
N PHE A 680 10.34 28.59 -13.36
CA PHE A 680 9.87 27.91 -12.15
C PHE A 680 10.07 28.76 -10.89
N ARG A 681 11.26 29.36 -10.71
CA ARG A 681 11.54 30.20 -9.54
C ARG A 681 10.62 31.41 -9.47
N LEU A 682 10.35 32.05 -10.62
CA LEU A 682 9.45 33.19 -10.72
C LEU A 682 8.01 32.79 -10.36
N ILE A 683 7.56 31.62 -10.84
CA ILE A 683 6.24 31.06 -10.50
C ILE A 683 6.17 30.80 -9.00
N ALA A 684 7.18 30.17 -8.41
CA ALA A 684 7.24 29.91 -6.98
C ALA A 684 7.16 31.20 -6.15
N ASP A 685 7.97 32.22 -6.48
CA ASP A 685 7.95 33.52 -5.82
C ASP A 685 6.56 34.18 -5.86
N LYS A 686 5.86 34.08 -7.00
CA LYS A 686 4.49 34.62 -7.17
C LYS A 686 3.44 33.82 -6.40
N VAL A 687 3.55 32.50 -6.35
CA VAL A 687 2.67 31.63 -5.54
C VAL A 687 2.84 31.94 -4.05
N HIS A 688 4.09 32.04 -3.57
CA HIS A 688 4.40 32.38 -2.19
C HIS A 688 3.91 33.78 -1.83
N ALA A 689 4.04 34.77 -2.74
CA ALA A 689 3.53 36.12 -2.53
C ALA A 689 1.99 36.16 -2.38
N ALA A 690 1.26 35.25 -3.02
CA ALA A 690 -0.19 35.07 -2.84
C ALA A 690 -0.55 34.22 -1.60
N GLY A 691 0.45 33.70 -0.88
CA GLY A 691 0.29 32.86 0.30
C GLY A 691 -0.03 31.40 0.01
N GLY A 692 0.11 30.93 -1.23
CA GLY A 692 0.03 29.51 -1.58
C GLY A 692 1.38 28.80 -1.44
N LEU A 693 1.39 27.47 -1.60
CA LEU A 693 2.59 26.63 -1.54
C LEU A 693 2.86 25.91 -2.87
N VAL A 694 4.11 25.46 -3.08
CA VAL A 694 4.60 24.85 -4.31
C VAL A 694 4.91 23.37 -4.08
N TYR A 695 4.07 22.52 -4.66
CA TYR A 695 4.30 21.09 -4.72
C TYR A 695 5.00 20.74 -6.03
N MET A 696 6.16 20.07 -5.94
CA MET A 696 6.84 19.52 -7.09
C MET A 696 6.56 18.02 -7.23
N ASP A 697 6.07 17.60 -8.38
CA ASP A 697 6.05 16.19 -8.77
C ASP A 697 7.48 15.75 -9.13
N GLY A 698 8.07 14.91 -8.28
CA GLY A 698 9.44 14.42 -8.41
C GLY A 698 9.58 13.10 -9.18
N ALA A 699 8.59 12.70 -9.98
CA ALA A 699 8.75 11.56 -10.89
C ALA A 699 9.93 11.72 -11.86
N ASN A 700 10.28 12.96 -12.20
CA ASN A 700 11.38 13.31 -13.10
C ASN A 700 12.68 13.70 -12.35
N MET A 701 12.81 13.35 -11.07
CA MET A 701 14.01 13.64 -10.26
C MET A 701 15.30 13.09 -10.88
N ASN A 702 15.26 12.05 -11.70
CA ASN A 702 16.44 11.51 -12.39
C ASN A 702 17.16 12.55 -13.28
N ALA A 703 16.48 13.60 -13.71
CA ALA A 703 17.09 14.67 -14.52
C ALA A 703 17.81 15.74 -13.67
N ILE A 704 17.52 15.85 -12.37
CA ILE A 704 17.92 17.00 -11.53
C ILE A 704 18.52 16.63 -10.18
N ALA A 705 18.33 15.39 -9.71
CA ALA A 705 18.78 14.95 -8.40
C ALA A 705 20.29 15.20 -8.22
N GLY A 706 20.64 15.85 -7.11
CA GLY A 706 22.01 16.23 -6.77
C GLY A 706 22.59 17.42 -7.55
N TRP A 707 21.89 17.93 -8.57
CA TRP A 707 22.26 19.17 -9.26
C TRP A 707 21.54 20.37 -8.67
N LEU A 708 20.21 20.28 -8.54
CA LEU A 708 19.36 21.37 -8.07
C LEU A 708 19.09 21.26 -6.58
N ASP A 709 19.12 22.42 -5.92
CA ASP A 709 18.61 22.62 -4.57
C ASP A 709 17.15 23.07 -4.69
N LEU A 710 16.22 22.21 -4.29
CA LEU A 710 14.79 22.43 -4.47
C LEU A 710 14.24 23.52 -3.53
N ASP A 711 14.84 23.69 -2.35
CA ASP A 711 14.50 24.80 -1.45
C ASP A 711 14.86 26.14 -2.11
N LYS A 712 16.07 26.24 -2.68
CA LYS A 712 16.48 27.42 -3.45
C LYS A 712 15.66 27.61 -4.73
N LEU A 713 15.13 26.54 -5.32
CA LEU A 713 14.23 26.63 -6.47
C LEU A 713 12.83 27.15 -6.08
N GLY A 714 12.46 27.06 -4.79
CA GLY A 714 11.17 27.52 -4.24
C GLY A 714 10.13 26.42 -4.05
N VAL A 715 10.56 25.15 -3.95
CA VAL A 715 9.69 24.00 -3.69
C VAL A 715 9.43 23.85 -2.19
N ASP A 716 8.17 23.69 -1.80
CA ASP A 716 7.80 23.45 -0.39
C ASP A 716 7.66 21.96 -0.06
N ALA A 717 7.24 21.15 -1.05
CA ALA A 717 7.10 19.71 -0.90
C ALA A 717 7.36 19.00 -2.24
N VAL A 718 8.00 17.83 -2.18
CA VAL A 718 8.26 16.96 -3.33
C VAL A 718 8.10 15.50 -2.91
N HIS A 719 7.54 14.68 -3.79
CA HIS A 719 7.63 13.22 -3.64
C HIS A 719 8.76 12.66 -4.50
N ASN A 720 9.35 11.55 -4.07
CA ASN A 720 10.34 10.82 -4.87
C ASN A 720 9.82 9.43 -5.24
N ASN A 721 9.80 9.09 -6.53
CA ASN A 721 9.54 7.71 -6.95
C ASN A 721 10.81 6.87 -6.81
N LEU A 722 10.92 6.12 -5.71
CA LEU A 722 12.04 5.20 -5.50
C LEU A 722 12.14 4.12 -6.59
N HIS A 723 10.98 3.61 -7.05
CA HIS A 723 10.85 2.65 -8.15
C HIS A 723 11.07 3.24 -9.55
N LYS A 724 11.54 4.49 -9.64
CA LYS A 724 11.96 5.11 -10.91
C LYS A 724 13.39 5.59 -10.77
N THR A 725 13.60 6.60 -9.94
CA THR A 725 14.89 7.29 -9.83
C THR A 725 15.88 6.53 -8.95
N TRP A 726 15.41 5.72 -8.00
CA TRP A 726 16.25 5.15 -6.94
C TRP A 726 16.28 3.62 -6.95
N THR A 727 16.18 3.04 -8.15
CA THR A 727 16.51 1.63 -8.45
C THR A 727 15.66 0.55 -7.77
N ILE A 728 14.57 0.89 -7.06
CA ILE A 728 13.57 -0.13 -6.69
C ILE A 728 12.97 -0.72 -7.98
N PRO A 729 12.78 -2.05 -8.09
CA PRO A 729 12.19 -2.68 -9.26
C PRO A 729 10.75 -2.23 -9.55
N HIS A 730 10.36 -2.33 -10.83
CA HIS A 730 9.05 -1.88 -11.33
C HIS A 730 7.92 -2.91 -11.14
N GLY A 731 8.26 -4.19 -10.98
CA GLY A 731 7.40 -5.29 -10.52
C GLY A 731 6.08 -5.49 -11.27
N GLY A 732 6.08 -5.34 -12.59
CA GLY A 732 4.88 -5.52 -13.42
C GLY A 732 3.80 -4.46 -13.21
N GLY A 733 4.13 -3.32 -12.59
CA GLY A 733 3.18 -2.24 -12.28
C GLY A 733 2.98 -1.97 -10.79
N GLY A 734 3.80 -2.58 -9.93
CA GLY A 734 3.88 -2.31 -8.51
C GLY A 734 5.27 -2.58 -7.97
N ALA A 735 5.82 -1.63 -7.21
CA ALA A 735 7.15 -1.75 -6.64
C ALA A 735 7.17 -2.83 -5.55
N TRP A 736 8.32 -3.49 -5.35
CA TRP A 736 8.50 -4.45 -4.26
C TRP A 736 9.82 -4.24 -3.53
#